data_AF-A0A9D6NSV9-F1
#
_entry.id   AF-A0A9D6NSV9-F1
#
_cell.length_a   1.000
_cell.length_b   1.000
_cell.length_c   1.000
_cell.angle_alpha   90.00
_cell.angle_beta   90.00
_cell.angle_gamma   90.00
#
_symmetry.space_group_name_H-M   'P 1'
#
loop_
_entity.id
_entity.type
_entity.pdbx_description
1 polymer ?
#
loop_
_entity_poly.entity_id
_entity_poly.type
_entity_poly.pdbx_seq_one_letter_code
_entity_poly.pdbx_strand_id
1 'polypeptide(L)'
;MATISEGWLFDVHQADDRIALWIYTSDGHLLQLEDDFSPTIYIYGRVLYKGPSYPLFGRWHIDRKNSFIFAETGLEGLAELARLSKIPMQRLARTSPGSAMSSMQLDRAVQESILIPWRKSEPEAFKSAWDLLVADKGGLVFQPPVGAFEQVAEIDYSQMYPTIMVAHNISPETVLCRCCDNRIVPEAGYTICEKREGLVPQTLRPILAKRKKYKRLMKAIDGQERDRYDARQTAIKWCLVSCLDGGTLILCCHRGRWRVAPIREIVGSYFSAAQWGMRPVEELAVPGIGADLRNTMKPVTHVIKVPAPPQMIRVKLRWGRSLLLTPDHLCYVLQDGRLQVKRADQLAAGDWIPMAATLEGVAGEPRRGRWLGRLPERECRVPSSLNFTRVRSVETVFSADQFVYCFKLADEPPAFFIEGGVLTHNCFGYLGYRNARFGRIEAHEAVTAFGREKLLQAKEIAEASGYRVLHALTDSLWILDRPEGALDLSLREAQLLELCRRISEATDVEMSLEGIYDWFVFLPSKVKLDRPVPGRYFGQFTTGELKARGLAFRRHDLPPFIREAQLEMLAVLSTARSLRECAERLPAIIEIFRDYALRLKEGQVDSEKLLITRRLTKDPSGYKVENLTALAAQQLQQAGAKLHAGEMVRYVIQDADALDKRQKVIAEPFLDSCGRGYDATKYLELLTEATEEVLAMIPKEAAIALNSFS
;
A
#
# COMPACT_ATOMS: atom_id res chain seq x y z
N MET A 1 36.68 -41.87 19.01
CA MET A 1 35.42 -42.57 19.31
C MET A 1 34.38 -41.50 19.61
N ALA A 2 33.13 -41.66 19.17
CA ALA A 2 32.07 -40.71 19.50
C ALA A 2 31.40 -41.17 20.81
N THR A 3 31.51 -40.36 21.87
CA THR A 3 30.81 -40.60 23.14
C THR A 3 29.35 -40.23 22.96
N ILE A 4 28.43 -41.15 23.29
CA ILE A 4 26.98 -40.87 23.30
C ILE A 4 26.57 -40.67 24.76
N SER A 5 25.88 -39.57 25.03
CA SER A 5 25.39 -39.20 26.36
C SER A 5 23.93 -38.80 26.27
N GLU A 6 23.11 -39.24 27.22
CA GLU A 6 21.69 -38.90 27.32
C GLU A 6 21.43 -37.91 28.46
N GLY A 7 20.42 -37.06 28.28
CA GLY A 7 20.13 -35.98 29.21
C GLY A 7 19.00 -35.07 28.73
N TRP A 8 18.69 -34.06 29.54
CA TRP A 8 17.67 -33.06 29.26
C TRP A 8 18.31 -31.76 28.80
N LEU A 9 17.65 -31.10 27.83
CA LEU A 9 18.05 -29.78 27.38
C LEU A 9 17.83 -28.76 28.51
N PHE A 10 18.92 -28.18 29.02
CA PHE A 10 18.90 -27.23 30.12
C PHE A 10 18.77 -25.79 29.60
N ASP A 11 19.63 -25.40 28.65
CA ASP A 11 19.59 -24.08 28.00
C ASP A 11 20.19 -24.11 26.58
N VAL A 12 19.82 -23.14 25.75
CA VAL A 12 20.46 -22.86 24.45
C VAL A 12 20.56 -21.35 24.25
N HIS A 13 21.78 -20.85 24.16
CA HIS A 13 22.03 -19.44 23.85
C HIS A 13 23.14 -19.25 22.82
N GLN A 14 23.08 -18.11 22.12
CA GLN A 14 24.15 -17.65 21.25
C GLN A 14 25.14 -16.83 22.08
N ALA A 15 26.43 -17.11 21.93
CA ALA A 15 27.53 -16.33 22.49
C ALA A 15 28.44 -15.94 21.34
N ASP A 16 28.49 -14.65 20.99
CA ASP A 16 29.28 -14.05 19.91
C ASP A 16 29.39 -14.86 18.60
N ASP A 17 30.39 -15.74 18.50
CA ASP A 17 30.75 -16.56 17.34
C ASP A 17 30.19 -18.00 17.33
N ARG A 18 29.55 -18.45 18.43
CA ARG A 18 29.12 -19.85 18.60
C ARG A 18 27.69 -20.00 19.15
N ILE A 19 27.17 -21.23 19.09
CA ILE A 19 25.98 -21.65 19.84
C ILE A 19 26.44 -22.54 21.00
N ALA A 20 26.07 -22.16 22.22
CA ALA A 20 26.27 -22.97 23.41
C ALA A 20 24.99 -23.79 23.69
N LEU A 21 25.14 -25.11 23.70
CA LEU A 21 24.10 -26.09 23.96
C LEU A 21 24.37 -26.75 25.31
N TRP A 22 23.54 -26.45 26.30
CA TRP A 22 23.68 -26.98 27.66
C TRP A 22 22.75 -28.17 27.89
N ILE A 23 23.33 -29.32 28.19
CA ILE A 23 22.61 -30.57 28.49
C ILE A 23 22.89 -30.95 29.95
N TYR A 24 21.83 -31.14 30.74
CA TYR A 24 21.94 -31.77 32.06
C TYR A 24 21.80 -33.28 31.88
N THR A 25 22.87 -34.03 32.11
CA THR A 25 22.95 -35.47 31.82
C THR A 25 22.22 -36.31 32.87
N SER A 26 21.86 -37.54 32.51
CA SER A 26 21.13 -38.46 33.41
C SER A 26 21.89 -38.86 34.67
N ASP A 27 23.22 -38.70 34.69
CA ASP A 27 24.12 -38.90 35.84
C ASP A 27 24.35 -37.62 36.68
N GLY A 28 23.71 -36.50 36.33
CA GLY A 28 23.67 -35.28 37.14
C GLY A 28 24.77 -34.25 36.83
N HIS A 29 25.49 -34.40 35.72
CA HIS A 29 26.48 -33.43 35.26
C HIS A 29 25.87 -32.42 34.27
N LEU A 30 26.55 -31.29 34.07
CA LEU A 30 26.14 -30.26 33.12
C LEU A 30 27.17 -30.20 31.99
N LEU A 31 26.81 -30.74 30.82
CA LEU A 31 27.63 -30.70 29.61
C LEU A 31 27.35 -29.43 28.80
N GLN A 32 28.41 -28.74 28.41
CA GLN A 32 28.39 -27.70 27.38
C GLN A 32 28.88 -28.32 26.07
N LEU A 33 28.07 -28.20 25.01
CA LEU A 33 28.48 -28.48 23.64
C LEU A 33 28.55 -27.14 22.89
N GLU A 34 29.67 -26.89 22.21
CA GLU A 34 29.87 -25.72 21.36
C GLU A 34 30.05 -26.17 19.91
N ASP A 35 29.52 -25.38 18.97
CA ASP A 35 29.64 -25.59 17.51
C ASP A 35 30.19 -24.30 16.88
N ASP A 36 31.29 -24.42 16.13
CA ASP A 36 32.05 -23.32 15.52
C ASP A 36 31.29 -22.70 14.32
N PHE A 37 30.31 -21.85 14.64
CA PHE A 37 29.42 -21.25 13.65
C PHE A 37 30.10 -20.19 12.77
N SER A 38 30.67 -20.64 11.65
CA SER A 38 31.34 -19.78 10.66
C SER A 38 30.43 -18.63 10.16
N PRO A 39 30.83 -17.34 10.33
CA PRO A 39 29.89 -16.21 10.37
C PRO A 39 29.50 -15.58 9.02
N THR A 40 28.53 -14.66 9.08
CA THR A 40 28.01 -13.88 7.92
C THR A 40 28.83 -12.60 7.65
N ILE A 41 29.08 -12.31 6.37
CA ILE A 41 29.84 -11.13 5.89
C ILE A 41 28.88 -10.02 5.44
N TYR A 42 29.29 -8.75 5.58
CA TYR A 42 28.56 -7.57 5.11
C TYR A 42 29.51 -6.52 4.51
N ILE A 43 29.08 -5.87 3.42
CA ILE A 43 29.55 -4.54 2.98
C ILE A 43 28.31 -3.78 2.44
N TYR A 44 28.14 -2.51 2.84
CA TYR A 44 27.13 -1.53 2.38
C TYR A 44 25.72 -2.06 1.97
N GLY A 45 24.89 -2.53 2.93
CA GLY A 45 23.48 -2.86 2.62
C GLY A 45 22.57 -3.27 3.80
N ARG A 46 22.92 -4.34 4.53
CA ARG A 46 22.06 -5.09 5.50
C ARG A 46 20.88 -5.83 4.81
N VAL A 47 20.38 -6.97 5.30
CA VAL A 47 20.08 -7.37 6.69
C VAL A 47 20.66 -8.75 7.06
N LEU A 48 20.97 -8.94 8.35
CA LEU A 48 21.27 -10.23 8.97
C LEU A 48 20.00 -11.04 9.24
N TYR A 49 20.01 -12.31 8.80
CA TYR A 49 19.27 -13.46 9.35
C TYR A 49 17.79 -13.30 9.78
N LYS A 50 16.91 -14.11 9.18
CA LYS A 50 15.52 -14.33 9.62
C LYS A 50 15.31 -15.84 9.83
N GLY A 51 15.44 -16.30 11.08
CA GLY A 51 15.47 -17.73 11.40
C GLY A 51 14.18 -18.50 11.11
N PRO A 52 14.24 -19.85 10.98
CA PRO A 52 13.06 -20.66 10.69
C PRO A 52 12.01 -20.62 11.81
N SER A 53 10.73 -20.60 11.45
CA SER A 53 9.62 -20.48 12.41
C SER A 53 9.26 -21.84 13.05
N TYR A 54 10.07 -22.31 13.99
CA TYR A 54 9.73 -23.50 14.78
C TYR A 54 8.54 -23.25 15.74
N PRO A 55 7.51 -24.11 15.75
CA PRO A 55 6.53 -24.15 16.82
C PRO A 55 7.18 -24.71 18.09
N LEU A 56 7.15 -23.95 19.18
CA LEU A 56 7.61 -24.41 20.49
C LEU A 56 6.39 -24.94 21.26
N PHE A 57 6.24 -26.26 21.30
CA PHE A 57 5.09 -26.87 21.93
C PHE A 57 5.09 -26.64 23.46
N GLY A 58 3.92 -26.42 24.04
CA GLY A 58 3.75 -26.14 25.48
C GLY A 58 3.91 -24.68 25.92
N ARG A 59 4.38 -23.76 25.06
CA ARG A 59 4.45 -22.30 25.35
C ARG A 59 4.00 -21.47 24.14
N TRP A 60 3.81 -20.16 24.30
CA TRP A 60 3.57 -19.23 23.19
C TRP A 60 4.81 -18.38 22.89
N HIS A 61 5.47 -18.61 21.76
CA HIS A 61 6.60 -17.80 21.30
C HIS A 61 6.19 -16.81 20.20
N ILE A 62 6.12 -15.52 20.56
CA ILE A 62 5.70 -14.41 19.69
C ILE A 62 6.90 -13.49 19.43
N ASP A 63 7.28 -13.36 18.16
CA ASP A 63 8.33 -12.45 17.73
C ASP A 63 7.80 -11.01 17.69
N ARG A 64 8.26 -10.18 18.63
CA ARG A 64 7.85 -8.77 18.77
C ARG A 64 8.32 -7.85 17.63
N LYS A 65 9.30 -8.27 16.82
CA LYS A 65 9.88 -7.48 15.71
C LYS A 65 9.29 -7.84 14.35
N ASN A 66 8.88 -9.10 14.13
CA ASN A 66 8.32 -9.56 12.85
C ASN A 66 6.80 -9.85 12.86
N SER A 67 6.12 -9.87 14.02
CA SER A 67 4.66 -10.07 14.09
C SER A 67 3.89 -8.78 13.82
N PHE A 68 3.32 -8.65 12.62
CA PHE A 68 2.40 -7.57 12.22
C PHE A 68 1.29 -7.36 13.27
N ILE A 69 0.58 -8.43 13.62
CA ILE A 69 -0.62 -8.34 14.48
C ILE A 69 -0.22 -7.92 15.90
N PHE A 70 0.90 -8.43 16.41
CA PHE A 70 1.40 -8.04 17.74
C PHE A 70 1.93 -6.60 17.76
N ALA A 71 2.62 -6.15 16.70
CA ALA A 71 3.15 -4.78 16.64
C ALA A 71 2.03 -3.73 16.71
N GLU A 72 0.93 -3.97 16.00
CA GLU A 72 -0.22 -3.06 15.95
C GLU A 72 -1.18 -3.19 17.15
N THR A 73 -1.25 -4.37 17.78
CA THR A 73 -2.37 -4.71 18.70
C THR A 73 -1.97 -5.51 19.94
N GLY A 74 -0.67 -5.66 20.20
CA GLY A 74 -0.12 -6.39 21.33
C GLY A 74 -0.61 -7.83 21.44
N LEU A 75 -0.76 -8.30 22.69
CA LEU A 75 -1.32 -9.63 22.97
C LEU A 75 -2.85 -9.66 22.80
N GLU A 76 -3.54 -8.56 23.09
CA GLU A 76 -5.01 -8.53 23.15
C GLU A 76 -5.67 -8.67 21.78
N GLY A 77 -5.23 -7.91 20.78
CA GLY A 77 -5.73 -8.05 19.42
C GLY A 77 -5.30 -9.37 18.76
N LEU A 78 -4.09 -9.86 19.07
CA LEU A 78 -3.61 -11.16 18.64
C LEU A 78 -4.44 -12.33 19.21
N ALA A 79 -4.76 -12.30 20.50
CA ALA A 79 -5.58 -13.32 21.16
C ALA A 79 -7.02 -13.30 20.65
N GLU A 80 -7.58 -12.11 20.44
CA GLU A 80 -8.92 -11.91 19.90
C GLU A 80 -9.04 -12.41 18.45
N LEU A 81 -8.08 -12.11 17.58
CA LEU A 81 -8.06 -12.68 16.22
C LEU A 81 -7.77 -14.19 16.22
N ALA A 82 -6.97 -14.71 17.16
CA ALA A 82 -6.74 -16.16 17.28
C ALA A 82 -8.03 -16.88 17.64
N ARG A 83 -8.81 -16.31 18.56
CA ARG A 83 -10.12 -16.83 18.97
C ARG A 83 -11.18 -16.72 17.87
N LEU A 84 -11.16 -15.65 17.07
CA LEU A 84 -12.06 -15.50 15.91
C LEU A 84 -11.71 -16.46 14.77
N SER A 85 -10.44 -16.55 14.38
CA SER A 85 -9.99 -17.37 13.24
C SER A 85 -9.78 -18.85 13.55
N LYS A 86 -9.82 -19.23 14.84
CA LYS A 86 -9.43 -20.54 15.38
C LYS A 86 -7.98 -20.94 15.03
N ILE A 87 -7.12 -19.98 14.70
CA ILE A 87 -5.69 -20.19 14.45
C ILE A 87 -4.92 -20.02 15.78
N PRO A 88 -4.09 -20.99 16.22
CA PRO A 88 -3.28 -20.86 17.44
C PRO A 88 -2.39 -19.62 17.45
N MET A 89 -2.31 -18.89 18.56
CA MET A 89 -1.67 -17.56 18.65
C MET A 89 -0.24 -17.50 18.08
N GLN A 90 0.61 -18.49 18.36
CA GLN A 90 1.99 -18.55 17.82
C GLN A 90 2.05 -18.67 16.30
N ARG A 91 1.05 -19.32 15.67
CA ARG A 91 0.90 -19.38 14.21
C ARG A 91 0.29 -18.08 13.68
N LEU A 92 -0.76 -17.57 14.32
CA LEU A 92 -1.42 -16.33 13.89
C LEU A 92 -0.46 -15.12 13.90
N ALA A 93 0.42 -15.03 14.89
CA ALA A 93 1.46 -13.99 14.97
C ALA A 93 2.43 -13.95 13.77
N ARG A 94 2.37 -14.95 12.88
CA ARG A 94 3.17 -15.07 11.66
C ARG A 94 2.29 -15.33 10.41
N THR A 95 0.98 -15.08 10.51
CA THR A 95 -0.01 -15.35 9.46
C THR A 95 -0.57 -14.03 8.91
N SER A 96 -1.00 -14.00 7.63
CA SER A 96 -1.58 -12.79 7.04
C SER A 96 -2.99 -12.53 7.61
N PRO A 97 -3.43 -11.25 7.68
CA PRO A 97 -4.78 -10.95 8.13
C PRO A 97 -5.87 -11.54 7.19
N GLY A 98 -5.58 -11.67 5.89
CA GLY A 98 -6.45 -12.33 4.91
C GLY A 98 -6.54 -13.86 5.07
N SER A 99 -5.47 -14.52 5.52
CA SER A 99 -5.53 -15.96 5.84
C SER A 99 -6.38 -16.21 7.10
N ALA A 100 -6.36 -15.28 8.07
CA ALA A 100 -7.22 -15.34 9.25
C ALA A 100 -8.71 -15.22 8.88
N MET A 101 -9.08 -14.27 8.02
CA MET A 101 -10.44 -14.16 7.45
C MET A 101 -10.86 -15.44 6.71
N SER A 102 -9.96 -16.00 5.88
CA SER A 102 -10.21 -17.25 5.16
C SER A 102 -10.46 -18.44 6.10
N SER A 103 -9.85 -18.44 7.29
CA SER A 103 -10.08 -19.46 8.34
C SER A 103 -11.46 -19.32 8.99
N MET A 104 -11.93 -18.09 9.22
CA MET A 104 -13.27 -17.81 9.75
C MET A 104 -14.37 -18.30 8.80
N GLN A 105 -14.21 -18.06 7.50
CA GLN A 105 -15.17 -18.51 6.48
C GLN A 105 -15.15 -20.03 6.27
N LEU A 106 -13.97 -20.67 6.37
CA LEU A 106 -13.84 -22.12 6.40
C LEU A 106 -14.60 -22.75 7.57
N ASP A 107 -14.38 -22.20 8.77
CA ASP A 107 -15.02 -22.67 10.00
C ASP A 107 -16.55 -22.53 9.95
N ARG A 108 -17.06 -21.41 9.43
CA ARG A 108 -18.50 -21.24 9.16
C ARG A 108 -19.00 -22.23 8.11
N ALA A 109 -18.30 -22.42 7.00
CA ALA A 109 -18.73 -23.35 5.95
C ALA A 109 -18.86 -24.80 6.46
N VAL A 110 -17.96 -25.26 7.35
CA VAL A 110 -18.10 -26.57 8.01
C VAL A 110 -19.34 -26.62 8.91
N GLN A 111 -19.61 -25.57 9.71
CA GLN A 111 -20.75 -25.51 10.63
C GLN A 111 -22.10 -25.55 9.88
N GLU A 112 -22.23 -24.78 8.80
CA GLU A 112 -23.46 -24.72 7.98
C GLU A 112 -23.58 -25.87 6.95
N SER A 113 -22.69 -26.87 6.99
CA SER A 113 -22.60 -27.96 6.01
C SER A 113 -22.45 -27.50 4.54
N ILE A 114 -21.88 -26.30 4.32
CA ILE A 114 -21.61 -25.74 3.00
C ILE A 114 -20.38 -26.43 2.40
N LEU A 115 -20.52 -26.98 1.20
CA LEU A 115 -19.43 -27.60 0.46
C LEU A 115 -18.33 -26.58 0.14
N ILE A 116 -17.20 -26.68 0.86
CA ILE A 116 -16.03 -25.84 0.64
C ILE A 116 -15.45 -26.10 -0.76
N PRO A 117 -15.27 -25.06 -1.60
CA PRO A 117 -14.62 -25.22 -2.90
C PRO A 117 -13.18 -25.77 -2.76
N TRP A 118 -12.95 -26.96 -3.31
CA TRP A 118 -11.63 -27.59 -3.43
C TRP A 118 -10.65 -26.64 -4.11
N ARG A 119 -11.09 -26.09 -5.25
CA ARG A 119 -10.43 -25.01 -5.96
C ARG A 119 -11.00 -23.70 -5.43
N LYS A 120 -10.14 -22.79 -5.01
CA LYS A 120 -10.44 -21.43 -4.52
C LYS A 120 -10.85 -20.50 -5.68
N SER A 121 -11.32 -21.05 -6.80
CA SER A 121 -11.40 -20.33 -8.05
C SER A 121 -12.66 -20.63 -8.86
N GLU A 122 -13.65 -19.74 -8.74
CA GLU A 122 -14.89 -19.77 -9.51
C GLU A 122 -14.76 -18.96 -10.81
N PRO A 123 -15.02 -19.53 -12.00
CA PRO A 123 -15.03 -18.77 -13.25
C PRO A 123 -16.15 -17.73 -13.28
N GLU A 124 -15.87 -16.59 -13.90
CA GLU A 124 -16.85 -15.53 -14.15
C GLU A 124 -17.90 -15.95 -15.19
N ALA A 125 -19.12 -15.42 -15.06
CA ALA A 125 -20.17 -15.56 -16.07
C ALA A 125 -19.76 -14.96 -17.44
N PHE A 126 -20.59 -15.14 -18.47
CA PHE A 126 -20.44 -14.37 -19.71
C PHE A 126 -21.05 -12.97 -19.54
N LYS A 127 -20.32 -11.96 -20.01
CA LYS A 127 -20.70 -10.55 -20.05
C LYS A 127 -20.50 -10.00 -21.46
N SER A 128 -21.31 -9.03 -21.85
CA SER A 128 -21.06 -8.22 -23.04
C SER A 128 -20.01 -7.13 -22.76
N ALA A 129 -19.51 -6.50 -23.83
CA ALA A 129 -18.62 -5.34 -23.69
C ALA A 129 -19.31 -4.13 -23.02
N TRP A 130 -20.64 -4.04 -23.10
CA TRP A 130 -21.41 -3.01 -22.40
C TRP A 130 -21.45 -3.28 -20.89
N ASP A 131 -21.73 -4.53 -20.50
CA ASP A 131 -21.78 -4.92 -19.08
C ASP A 131 -20.42 -4.68 -18.40
N LEU A 132 -19.30 -4.94 -19.09
CA LEU A 132 -17.96 -4.61 -18.59
C LEU A 132 -17.77 -3.09 -18.39
N LEU A 133 -18.11 -2.27 -19.38
CA LEU A 133 -18.02 -0.80 -19.27
C LEU A 133 -18.92 -0.20 -18.17
N VAL A 134 -19.94 -0.94 -17.73
CA VAL A 134 -20.92 -0.51 -16.72
C VAL A 134 -20.58 -1.05 -15.33
N ALA A 135 -20.17 -2.31 -15.20
CA ALA A 135 -19.93 -3.00 -13.94
C ALA A 135 -18.46 -3.00 -13.47
N ASP A 136 -17.49 -3.10 -14.39
CA ASP A 136 -16.04 -3.17 -14.09
C ASP A 136 -15.49 -1.76 -13.79
N LYS A 137 -15.88 -1.25 -12.61
CA LYS A 137 -15.56 0.10 -12.13
C LYS A 137 -15.11 0.06 -10.68
N GLY A 138 -14.07 0.84 -10.37
CA GLY A 138 -13.60 1.07 -9.01
C GLY A 138 -14.55 1.93 -8.16
N GLY A 139 -14.04 2.39 -7.01
CA GLY A 139 -14.75 3.36 -6.16
C GLY A 139 -14.74 4.78 -6.74
N LEU A 140 -15.74 5.57 -6.37
CA LEU A 140 -15.98 6.92 -6.92
C LEU A 140 -14.95 7.95 -6.43
N VAL A 141 -14.58 8.89 -7.30
CA VAL A 141 -13.68 10.01 -7.00
C VAL A 141 -14.20 11.29 -7.66
N PHE A 142 -14.43 12.34 -6.89
CA PHE A 142 -14.69 13.69 -7.40
C PHE A 142 -13.40 14.51 -7.44
N GLN A 143 -13.28 15.47 -8.36
CA GLN A 143 -12.09 16.36 -8.39
C GLN A 143 -12.27 17.51 -7.40
N PRO A 144 -11.29 17.77 -6.50
CA PRO A 144 -11.39 18.89 -5.57
C PRO A 144 -11.15 20.24 -6.27
N PRO A 145 -11.73 21.36 -5.78
CA PRO A 145 -11.31 22.69 -6.19
C PRO A 145 -9.91 22.99 -5.61
N VAL A 146 -9.01 23.56 -6.41
CA VAL A 146 -7.68 24.01 -5.93
C VAL A 146 -7.84 25.28 -5.09
N GLY A 147 -7.12 25.37 -3.97
CA GLY A 147 -7.10 26.55 -3.11
C GLY A 147 -7.17 26.20 -1.62
N ALA A 148 -7.28 27.24 -0.80
CA ALA A 148 -7.47 27.14 0.65
C ALA A 148 -8.92 27.42 1.05
N PHE A 149 -9.36 26.72 2.09
CA PHE A 149 -10.73 26.73 2.61
C PHE A 149 -10.69 26.68 4.13
N GLU A 150 -11.43 27.56 4.79
CA GLU A 150 -11.81 27.40 6.19
C GLU A 150 -13.06 26.51 6.28
N GLN A 151 -13.46 26.12 7.50
CA GLN A 151 -14.77 25.49 7.75
C GLN A 151 -15.02 24.20 6.93
N VAL A 152 -13.95 23.44 6.66
CA VAL A 152 -14.06 22.10 6.06
C VAL A 152 -14.29 21.06 7.16
N ALA A 153 -15.06 20.01 6.86
CA ALA A 153 -15.15 18.80 7.66
C ALA A 153 -14.91 17.57 6.78
N GLU A 154 -14.30 16.53 7.33
CA GLU A 154 -14.11 15.23 6.67
C GLU A 154 -14.99 14.18 7.36
N ILE A 155 -15.81 13.50 6.56
CA ILE A 155 -16.66 12.40 6.99
C ILE A 155 -16.26 11.13 6.22
N ASP A 156 -16.14 10.01 6.92
CA ASP A 156 -15.64 8.73 6.39
C ASP A 156 -16.54 7.54 6.78
N TYR A 157 -16.78 6.64 5.82
CA TYR A 157 -17.57 5.44 6.03
C TYR A 157 -16.78 4.34 6.77
N SER A 158 -17.14 4.13 8.03
CA SER A 158 -16.53 3.13 8.92
C SER A 158 -16.66 1.70 8.38
N GLN A 159 -15.64 1.24 7.65
CA GLN A 159 -15.58 -0.06 6.96
C GLN A 159 -16.72 -0.23 5.95
N MET A 160 -16.81 0.71 5.00
CA MET A 160 -17.78 0.74 3.90
C MET A 160 -18.03 -0.63 3.24
N TYR A 161 -17.01 -1.20 2.58
CA TYR A 161 -17.20 -2.41 1.77
C TYR A 161 -17.60 -3.67 2.56
N PRO A 162 -17.00 -4.02 3.73
CA PRO A 162 -17.50 -5.10 4.57
C PRO A 162 -18.95 -4.90 5.05
N THR A 163 -19.36 -3.65 5.31
CA THR A 163 -20.73 -3.33 5.74
C THR A 163 -21.71 -3.52 4.59
N ILE A 164 -21.37 -3.03 3.39
CA ILE A 164 -22.11 -3.25 2.13
C ILE A 164 -22.29 -4.75 1.85
N MET A 165 -21.25 -5.58 2.05
CA MET A 165 -21.36 -7.04 1.91
C MET A 165 -22.42 -7.62 2.85
N VAL A 166 -22.44 -7.21 4.12
CA VAL A 166 -23.39 -7.72 5.12
C VAL A 166 -24.81 -7.21 4.90
N ALA A 167 -24.97 -5.93 4.54
CA ALA A 167 -26.26 -5.27 4.35
C ALA A 167 -26.98 -5.78 3.09
N HIS A 168 -26.29 -5.78 1.95
CA HIS A 168 -26.83 -6.24 0.67
C HIS A 168 -26.58 -7.73 0.40
N ASN A 169 -26.35 -8.54 1.46
CA ASN A 169 -26.19 -10.00 1.42
C ASN A 169 -25.20 -10.51 0.34
N ILE A 170 -24.10 -9.78 0.08
CA ILE A 170 -23.22 -10.02 -1.08
C ILE A 170 -22.20 -11.12 -0.77
N SER A 171 -22.34 -12.25 -1.47
CA SER A 171 -21.54 -13.47 -1.33
C SER A 171 -21.50 -14.20 -2.69
N PRO A 172 -20.48 -15.02 -2.99
CA PRO A 172 -20.38 -15.73 -4.28
C PRO A 172 -21.65 -16.49 -4.68
N GLU A 173 -22.32 -17.11 -3.72
CA GLU A 173 -23.48 -17.97 -3.87
C GLU A 173 -24.84 -17.24 -3.74
N THR A 174 -24.84 -15.94 -3.41
CA THR A 174 -26.04 -15.10 -3.37
C THR A 174 -26.14 -14.17 -4.59
N VAL A 175 -25.01 -13.76 -5.16
CA VAL A 175 -24.94 -12.94 -6.39
C VAL A 175 -25.30 -13.78 -7.63
N LEU A 176 -26.06 -13.20 -8.56
CA LEU A 176 -26.59 -13.86 -9.76
C LEU A 176 -27.30 -15.19 -9.43
N CYS A 177 -28.07 -15.18 -8.34
CA CYS A 177 -28.87 -16.34 -7.96
C CYS A 177 -30.00 -16.61 -8.97
N ARG A 178 -30.35 -17.89 -9.15
CA ARG A 178 -31.42 -18.32 -10.08
C ARG A 178 -32.82 -18.31 -9.46
N CYS A 179 -32.97 -17.85 -8.23
CA CYS A 179 -34.21 -17.98 -7.44
C CYS A 179 -34.89 -16.66 -7.09
N CYS A 180 -34.29 -15.51 -7.41
CA CYS A 180 -34.88 -14.17 -7.36
C CYS A 180 -34.57 -13.45 -8.69
N ASP A 181 -35.45 -12.55 -9.14
CA ASP A 181 -35.27 -11.70 -10.33
C ASP A 181 -35.30 -10.21 -9.95
N ASN A 182 -34.75 -9.89 -8.78
CA ASN A 182 -34.82 -8.57 -8.14
C ASN A 182 -33.84 -7.53 -8.73
N ARG A 183 -32.73 -7.98 -9.33
CA ARG A 183 -31.75 -7.17 -10.09
C ARG A 183 -31.21 -5.93 -9.38
N ILE A 184 -31.11 -6.00 -8.04
CA ILE A 184 -30.90 -4.83 -7.16
C ILE A 184 -29.49 -4.22 -7.20
N VAL A 185 -28.51 -4.82 -7.87
CA VAL A 185 -27.15 -4.25 -7.91
C VAL A 185 -27.12 -3.02 -8.82
N PRO A 186 -26.74 -1.82 -8.32
CA PRO A 186 -26.70 -0.60 -9.11
C PRO A 186 -25.79 -0.75 -10.33
N GLU A 187 -26.16 -0.09 -11.43
CA GLU A 187 -25.47 -0.15 -12.74
C GLU A 187 -25.45 -1.55 -13.40
N ALA A 188 -24.97 -2.58 -12.71
CA ALA A 188 -24.74 -3.92 -13.24
C ALA A 188 -26.00 -4.82 -13.30
N GLY A 189 -27.06 -4.50 -12.55
CA GLY A 189 -28.35 -5.20 -12.62
C GLY A 189 -28.36 -6.66 -12.15
N TYR A 190 -27.34 -7.09 -11.40
CA TYR A 190 -27.25 -8.46 -10.90
C TYR A 190 -28.32 -8.77 -9.85
N THR A 191 -28.85 -9.99 -9.85
CA THR A 191 -29.75 -10.46 -8.80
C THR A 191 -28.98 -10.78 -7.52
N ILE A 192 -29.60 -10.56 -6.36
CA ILE A 192 -29.10 -10.97 -5.04
C ILE A 192 -30.14 -11.88 -4.40
N CYS A 193 -29.72 -12.98 -3.80
CA CYS A 193 -30.64 -13.89 -3.12
C CYS A 193 -31.22 -13.28 -1.84
N GLU A 194 -32.55 -13.19 -1.76
CA GLU A 194 -33.28 -12.82 -0.53
C GLU A 194 -33.69 -14.06 0.29
N LYS A 195 -33.64 -15.25 -0.31
CA LYS A 195 -34.17 -16.52 0.24
C LYS A 195 -33.18 -17.26 1.14
N ARG A 196 -31.91 -16.85 1.18
CA ARG A 196 -30.87 -17.37 2.09
C ARG A 196 -29.80 -16.32 2.34
N GLU A 197 -29.23 -16.33 3.54
CA GLU A 197 -28.05 -15.51 3.84
C GLU A 197 -26.77 -16.15 3.28
N GLY A 198 -25.86 -15.35 2.73
CA GLY A 198 -24.58 -15.81 2.20
C GLY A 198 -23.49 -16.00 3.26
N LEU A 199 -22.57 -16.92 3.03
CA LEU A 199 -21.44 -17.26 3.89
C LEU A 199 -20.54 -16.07 4.24
N VAL A 200 -20.28 -15.17 3.30
CA VAL A 200 -19.47 -13.96 3.54
C VAL A 200 -20.20 -12.99 4.49
N PRO A 201 -21.47 -12.61 4.26
CA PRO A 201 -22.33 -11.95 5.24
C PRO A 201 -22.36 -12.63 6.62
N GLN A 202 -22.58 -13.95 6.69
CA GLN A 202 -22.66 -14.72 7.95
C GLN A 202 -21.35 -14.70 8.73
N THR A 203 -20.22 -14.64 8.03
CA THR A 203 -18.89 -14.54 8.66
C THR A 203 -18.59 -13.11 9.10
N LEU A 204 -18.91 -12.11 8.28
CA LEU A 204 -18.60 -10.71 8.55
C LEU A 204 -19.51 -10.07 9.61
N ARG A 205 -20.83 -10.37 9.64
CA ARG A 205 -21.76 -9.75 10.60
C ARG A 205 -21.33 -9.88 12.07
N PRO A 206 -20.96 -11.06 12.62
CA PRO A 206 -20.50 -11.15 14.00
C PRO A 206 -19.19 -10.40 14.24
N ILE A 207 -18.30 -10.32 13.24
CA ILE A 207 -17.03 -9.59 13.33
C ILE A 207 -17.28 -8.08 13.41
N LEU A 208 -18.11 -7.54 12.52
CA LEU A 208 -18.48 -6.12 12.49
C LEU A 208 -19.29 -5.73 13.73
N ALA A 209 -20.28 -6.53 14.13
CA ALA A 209 -21.07 -6.29 15.35
C ALA A 209 -20.18 -6.26 16.62
N LYS A 210 -19.19 -7.14 16.69
CA LYS A 210 -18.22 -7.21 17.80
C LYS A 210 -17.28 -6.00 17.80
N ARG A 211 -16.79 -5.56 16.63
CA ARG A 211 -16.02 -4.31 16.50
C ARG A 211 -16.85 -3.09 16.90
N LYS A 212 -18.12 -3.02 16.48
CA LYS A 212 -19.08 -1.96 16.87
C LYS A 212 -19.37 -1.98 18.37
N LYS A 213 -19.45 -3.15 19.00
CA LYS A 213 -19.50 -3.27 20.47
C LYS A 213 -18.23 -2.74 21.14
N TYR A 214 -17.04 -3.06 20.63
CA TYR A 214 -15.78 -2.53 21.18
C TYR A 214 -15.67 -1.01 21.03
N LYS A 215 -15.95 -0.46 19.84
CA LYS A 215 -16.09 1.00 19.62
C LYS A 215 -17.06 1.66 20.62
N ARG A 216 -18.21 1.04 20.91
CA ARG A 216 -19.20 1.56 21.89
C ARG A 216 -18.68 1.51 23.32
N LEU A 217 -18.05 0.41 23.73
CA LEU A 217 -17.46 0.28 25.07
C LEU A 217 -16.38 1.32 25.31
N MET A 218 -15.48 1.54 24.34
CA MET A 218 -14.42 2.57 24.39
C MET A 218 -14.91 4.03 24.50
N LYS A 219 -16.22 4.30 24.34
CA LYS A 219 -16.83 5.62 24.58
C LYS A 219 -17.38 5.80 26.01
N ALA A 220 -17.34 4.75 26.83
CA ALA A 220 -17.94 4.72 28.17
C ALA A 220 -16.98 4.21 29.26
N ILE A 221 -15.70 4.00 28.93
CA ILE A 221 -14.63 3.52 29.81
C ILE A 221 -13.31 4.18 29.43
N ASP A 222 -12.46 4.44 30.41
CA ASP A 222 -11.14 5.04 30.24
C ASP A 222 -10.01 4.16 30.77
N GLY A 223 -8.76 4.57 30.51
CA GLY A 223 -7.56 3.86 30.94
C GLY A 223 -7.43 2.46 30.33
N GLN A 224 -6.81 1.54 31.08
CA GLN A 224 -6.32 0.28 30.54
C GLN A 224 -7.37 -0.59 29.84
N GLU A 225 -8.64 -0.61 30.31
CA GLU A 225 -9.71 -1.35 29.62
C GLU A 225 -9.99 -0.78 28.22
N ARG A 226 -10.01 0.56 28.07
CA ARG A 226 -10.20 1.24 26.78
C ARG A 226 -9.14 0.80 25.77
N ASP A 227 -7.89 0.74 26.19
CA ASP A 227 -6.75 0.35 25.35
C ASP A 227 -6.82 -1.15 24.94
N ARG A 228 -7.28 -2.03 25.84
CA ARG A 228 -7.55 -3.44 25.52
C ARG A 228 -8.64 -3.58 24.45
N TYR A 229 -9.68 -2.74 24.49
CA TYR A 229 -10.70 -2.74 23.45
C TYR A 229 -10.24 -2.09 22.15
N ASP A 230 -9.35 -1.09 22.18
CA ASP A 230 -8.76 -0.53 20.97
C ASP A 230 -7.89 -1.55 20.23
N ALA A 231 -6.97 -2.21 20.95
CA ALA A 231 -6.17 -3.31 20.42
C ALA A 231 -7.04 -4.37 19.71
N ARG A 232 -8.16 -4.76 20.34
CA ARG A 232 -9.10 -5.73 19.78
C ARG A 232 -9.85 -5.19 18.55
N GLN A 233 -10.32 -3.94 18.53
CA GLN A 233 -11.01 -3.38 17.37
C GLN A 233 -10.06 -3.12 16.19
N THR A 234 -8.82 -2.69 16.46
CA THR A 234 -7.77 -2.48 15.47
C THR A 234 -7.31 -3.80 14.84
N ALA A 235 -7.27 -4.90 15.60
CA ALA A 235 -6.99 -6.22 15.04
C ALA A 235 -8.09 -6.66 14.05
N ILE A 236 -9.36 -6.44 14.41
CA ILE A 236 -10.50 -6.67 13.50
C ILE A 236 -10.42 -5.75 12.27
N LYS A 237 -10.04 -4.48 12.42
CA LYS A 237 -9.84 -3.52 11.32
C LYS A 237 -8.82 -4.04 10.29
N TRP A 238 -7.71 -4.63 10.76
CA TRP A 238 -6.63 -5.11 9.89
C TRP A 238 -6.94 -6.41 9.12
N CYS A 239 -7.94 -7.20 9.52
CA CYS A 239 -8.26 -8.53 8.96
C CYS A 239 -8.89 -8.55 7.54
N LEU A 240 -8.60 -7.54 6.71
CA LEU A 240 -9.39 -7.19 5.52
C LEU A 240 -8.53 -6.78 4.29
N VAL A 241 -7.22 -7.15 4.21
CA VAL A 241 -6.21 -6.68 3.18
C VAL A 241 -5.18 -7.80 2.77
N SER A 242 -4.41 -7.69 1.65
CA SER A 242 -3.44 -8.73 1.11
C SER A 242 -2.24 -8.17 0.23
N CYS A 243 -1.26 -8.97 -0.30
CA CYS A 243 0.01 -8.54 -1.03
C CYS A 243 0.81 -9.61 -1.92
N LEU A 244 1.92 -9.25 -2.64
CA LEU A 244 2.90 -10.06 -3.48
C LEU A 244 4.32 -10.28 -2.88
N ASP A 245 5.14 -11.21 -3.39
CA ASP A 245 6.60 -11.28 -3.09
C ASP A 245 7.41 -10.06 -3.55
N GLY A 246 8.48 -9.73 -2.82
CA GLY A 246 9.35 -8.58 -3.10
C GLY A 246 10.28 -8.67 -4.31
N GLY A 247 10.79 -9.86 -4.66
CA GLY A 247 11.73 -10.05 -5.77
C GLY A 247 11.10 -9.85 -7.15
N THR A 248 9.76 -9.94 -7.24
CA THR A 248 8.94 -9.84 -8.45
C THR A 248 9.30 -8.63 -9.32
N LEU A 249 9.96 -8.81 -10.49
CA LEU A 249 10.27 -7.69 -11.37
C LEU A 249 9.00 -7.05 -11.96
N ILE A 250 8.90 -5.73 -11.91
CA ILE A 250 7.80 -4.93 -12.44
C ILE A 250 8.34 -4.01 -13.53
N LEU A 251 7.72 -4.03 -14.71
CA LEU A 251 7.85 -2.93 -15.65
C LEU A 251 6.95 -1.78 -15.18
N CYS A 252 7.51 -0.61 -14.95
CA CYS A 252 6.73 0.60 -14.67
C CYS A 252 7.31 1.83 -15.38
N CYS A 253 6.42 2.77 -15.70
CA CYS A 253 6.75 4.12 -16.10
C CYS A 253 6.61 5.01 -14.87
N HIS A 254 7.68 5.71 -14.48
CA HIS A 254 7.63 6.71 -13.41
C HIS A 254 8.10 8.05 -13.99
N ARG A 255 7.24 9.07 -13.96
CA ARG A 255 7.51 10.40 -14.58
C ARG A 255 7.96 10.28 -16.06
N GLY A 256 7.21 9.51 -16.85
CA GLY A 256 7.54 9.24 -18.27
C GLY A 256 8.77 8.31 -18.49
N ARG A 257 9.48 7.90 -17.43
CA ARG A 257 10.70 7.09 -17.53
C ARG A 257 10.43 5.60 -17.23
N TRP A 258 10.63 4.78 -18.25
CA TRP A 258 10.47 3.32 -18.19
C TRP A 258 11.59 2.62 -17.42
N ARG A 259 11.20 1.73 -16.50
CA ARG A 259 12.09 0.87 -15.69
C ARG A 259 11.52 -0.55 -15.51
N VAL A 260 12.39 -1.56 -15.47
CA VAL A 260 12.06 -2.93 -15.03
C VAL A 260 12.86 -3.20 -13.76
N ALA A 261 12.19 -3.56 -12.67
CA ALA A 261 12.77 -3.39 -11.34
C ALA A 261 11.97 -4.21 -10.29
N PRO A 262 12.57 -4.89 -9.28
CA PRO A 262 11.81 -5.66 -8.28
C PRO A 262 10.74 -4.84 -7.54
N ILE A 263 9.57 -5.42 -7.25
CA ILE A 263 8.43 -4.71 -6.67
C ILE A 263 8.74 -4.15 -5.28
N ARG A 264 9.67 -4.74 -4.54
CA ARG A 264 10.01 -4.34 -3.15
C ARG A 264 10.53 -2.93 -2.95
N GLU A 265 10.62 -2.09 -3.99
CA GLU A 265 11.66 -1.05 -4.03
C GLU A 265 11.37 0.33 -4.68
N ILE A 266 10.53 0.73 -5.66
CA ILE A 266 9.16 0.46 -6.18
C ILE A 266 8.10 0.63 -5.12
N VAL A 267 7.79 -0.37 -4.33
CA VAL A 267 6.98 -0.12 -3.14
C VAL A 267 7.89 0.47 -2.07
N GLY A 268 9.02 -0.20 -1.78
CA GLY A 268 9.95 0.18 -0.72
C GLY A 268 10.60 1.55 -0.88
N SER A 269 10.60 2.18 -2.06
CA SER A 269 11.00 3.58 -2.18
C SER A 269 10.13 4.46 -1.28
N TYR A 270 8.82 4.22 -1.24
CA TYR A 270 7.89 5.03 -0.46
C TYR A 270 7.78 4.61 1.03
N PHE A 271 8.68 3.75 1.54
CA PHE A 271 8.75 3.33 2.95
C PHE A 271 10.19 3.34 3.48
N SER A 272 10.41 3.70 4.74
CA SER A 272 11.71 3.40 5.36
C SER A 272 11.91 1.88 5.54
N ALA A 273 13.15 1.45 5.79
CA ALA A 273 13.51 0.02 5.87
C ALA A 273 12.60 -0.76 6.84
N ALA A 274 12.37 -0.22 8.04
CA ALA A 274 11.51 -0.82 9.07
C ALA A 274 10.01 -0.51 8.90
N GLN A 275 9.63 0.61 8.27
CA GLN A 275 8.21 0.93 8.06
C GLN A 275 7.54 0.00 7.05
N TRP A 276 6.25 -0.23 7.26
CA TRP A 276 5.35 -0.94 6.37
C TRP A 276 3.94 -0.30 6.51
N GLY A 277 3.00 -0.65 5.63
CA GLY A 277 1.64 -0.09 5.56
C GLY A 277 1.19 0.11 4.10
N MET A 278 0.33 1.10 3.87
CA MET A 278 -0.04 1.59 2.53
C MET A 278 0.33 3.07 2.38
N ARG A 279 0.88 3.46 1.23
CA ARG A 279 1.30 4.83 0.92
C ARG A 279 0.73 5.25 -0.45
N PRO A 280 0.12 6.44 -0.59
CA PRO A 280 -0.27 6.96 -1.89
C PRO A 280 0.98 7.28 -2.72
N VAL A 281 0.86 7.18 -4.05
CA VAL A 281 1.93 7.53 -5.00
C VAL A 281 1.34 8.26 -6.20
N GLU A 282 2.19 9.06 -6.85
CA GLU A 282 1.86 9.84 -8.04
C GLU A 282 2.85 9.52 -9.15
N GLU A 283 2.44 9.76 -10.40
CA GLU A 283 3.28 9.65 -11.60
C GLU A 283 3.91 8.27 -11.86
N LEU A 284 3.55 7.26 -11.06
CA LEU A 284 3.84 5.84 -11.24
C LEU A 284 2.70 5.18 -12.01
N ALA A 285 3.03 4.49 -13.09
CA ALA A 285 2.09 3.65 -13.83
C ALA A 285 2.78 2.34 -14.24
N VAL A 286 2.00 1.27 -14.39
CA VAL A 286 2.47 -0.07 -14.79
C VAL A 286 1.73 -0.51 -16.05
N PRO A 287 2.38 -1.19 -17.02
CA PRO A 287 1.65 -1.86 -18.08
C PRO A 287 0.68 -2.86 -17.48
N GLY A 288 -0.54 -2.87 -18.00
CA GLY A 288 -1.60 -3.81 -17.67
C GLY A 288 -2.49 -4.00 -18.88
N ILE A 289 -3.72 -4.45 -18.65
CA ILE A 289 -4.72 -4.58 -19.71
C ILE A 289 -5.92 -3.67 -19.50
N GLY A 290 -6.44 -3.08 -20.57
CA GLY A 290 -7.76 -2.46 -20.57
C GLY A 290 -8.87 -3.51 -20.50
N ALA A 291 -10.11 -3.05 -20.32
CA ALA A 291 -11.31 -3.90 -20.43
C ALA A 291 -11.47 -4.56 -21.83
N ASP A 292 -10.76 -4.06 -22.83
CA ASP A 292 -10.65 -4.61 -24.19
C ASP A 292 -9.56 -5.71 -24.33
N LEU A 293 -8.91 -6.11 -23.23
CA LEU A 293 -7.77 -7.04 -23.18
C LEU A 293 -6.55 -6.59 -24.01
N ARG A 294 -6.41 -5.29 -24.29
CA ARG A 294 -5.22 -4.70 -24.92
C ARG A 294 -4.29 -4.07 -23.90
N ASN A 295 -3.01 -4.05 -24.23
CA ASN A 295 -1.97 -3.56 -23.33
C ASN A 295 -2.07 -2.05 -23.19
N THR A 296 -2.29 -1.58 -21.96
CA THR A 296 -2.47 -0.17 -21.60
C THR A 296 -1.58 0.20 -20.41
N MET A 297 -1.54 1.47 -20.04
CA MET A 297 -0.87 1.93 -18.82
C MET A 297 -1.87 2.20 -17.71
N LYS A 298 -1.72 1.45 -16.62
CA LYS A 298 -2.48 1.58 -15.39
C LYS A 298 -1.75 2.53 -14.42
N PRO A 299 -2.30 3.70 -14.07
CA PRO A 299 -1.79 4.49 -12.96
C PRO A 299 -1.83 3.68 -11.67
N VAL A 300 -0.75 3.76 -10.89
CA VAL A 300 -0.70 3.24 -9.52
C VAL A 300 -1.09 4.38 -8.60
N THR A 301 -2.15 4.21 -7.81
CA THR A 301 -2.60 5.22 -6.83
C THR A 301 -1.92 5.04 -5.48
N HIS A 302 -1.63 3.79 -5.10
CA HIS A 302 -0.96 3.46 -3.84
C HIS A 302 0.01 2.30 -4.03
N VAL A 303 1.07 2.30 -3.21
CA VAL A 303 1.93 1.16 -2.97
C VAL A 303 1.69 0.60 -1.56
N ILE A 304 1.83 -0.71 -1.39
CA ILE A 304 1.48 -1.44 -0.16
C ILE A 304 2.67 -2.31 0.23
N LYS A 305 3.23 -2.17 1.43
CA LYS A 305 4.31 -3.02 2.00
C LYS A 305 3.78 -3.64 3.29
N VAL A 306 3.86 -4.95 3.48
CA VAL A 306 3.52 -5.63 4.76
C VAL A 306 4.53 -6.74 5.03
N PRO A 307 4.69 -7.25 6.27
CA PRO A 307 5.65 -8.33 6.57
C PRO A 307 5.34 -9.63 5.80
N ALA A 308 6.39 -10.31 5.33
CA ALA A 308 6.23 -11.53 4.54
C ALA A 308 5.75 -12.71 5.39
N PRO A 309 4.79 -13.52 4.90
CA PRO A 309 4.41 -14.77 5.55
C PRO A 309 5.59 -15.77 5.51
N PRO A 310 5.67 -16.74 6.42
CA PRO A 310 6.80 -17.66 6.53
C PRO A 310 6.96 -18.59 5.30
N GLN A 311 5.87 -18.80 4.55
CA GLN A 311 5.84 -19.59 3.33
C GLN A 311 5.29 -18.76 2.18
N MET A 312 5.95 -18.89 1.03
CA MET A 312 5.66 -18.26 -0.24
C MET A 312 5.54 -19.35 -1.31
N ILE A 313 4.95 -19.03 -2.45
CA ILE A 313 4.70 -20.01 -3.52
C ILE A 313 5.56 -19.67 -4.72
N ARG A 314 6.43 -20.61 -5.10
CA ARG A 314 7.28 -20.54 -6.28
C ARG A 314 6.60 -21.24 -7.45
N VAL A 315 6.06 -20.45 -8.37
CA VAL A 315 5.43 -20.92 -9.61
C VAL A 315 6.49 -20.95 -10.71
N LYS A 316 7.07 -22.11 -11.00
CA LYS A 316 7.98 -22.27 -12.15
C LYS A 316 7.18 -22.37 -13.43
N LEU A 317 7.60 -21.66 -14.47
CA LEU A 317 6.96 -21.60 -15.78
C LEU A 317 7.74 -22.44 -16.80
N ARG A 318 7.07 -22.79 -17.91
CA ARG A 318 7.76 -23.20 -19.14
C ARG A 318 8.73 -22.09 -19.55
N TRP A 319 9.82 -22.45 -20.23
CA TRP A 319 10.94 -21.55 -20.55
C TRP A 319 11.77 -21.05 -19.35
N GLY A 320 11.59 -21.63 -18.15
CA GLY A 320 12.59 -21.58 -17.06
C GLY A 320 12.48 -20.42 -16.05
N ARG A 321 11.49 -19.54 -16.19
CA ARG A 321 11.21 -18.46 -15.21
C ARG A 321 10.52 -19.01 -13.96
N SER A 322 10.57 -18.29 -12.84
CA SER A 322 9.77 -18.60 -11.66
C SER A 322 9.25 -17.35 -10.96
N LEU A 323 7.94 -17.27 -10.76
CA LEU A 323 7.33 -16.25 -9.92
C LEU A 323 7.44 -16.69 -8.46
N LEU A 324 7.68 -15.75 -7.55
CA LEU A 324 7.51 -15.96 -6.11
C LEU A 324 6.34 -15.08 -5.66
N LEU A 325 5.47 -15.60 -4.79
CA LEU A 325 4.17 -15.00 -4.50
C LEU A 325 3.76 -15.31 -3.05
N THR A 326 2.94 -14.46 -2.42
CA THR A 326 2.29 -14.89 -1.16
C THR A 326 1.31 -16.02 -1.45
N PRO A 327 1.04 -16.93 -0.51
CA PRO A 327 -0.03 -17.93 -0.68
C PRO A 327 -1.39 -17.27 -0.92
N ASP A 328 -1.56 -16.02 -0.46
CA ASP A 328 -2.71 -15.17 -0.69
C ASP A 328 -2.43 -14.09 -1.79
N HIS A 329 -1.86 -14.47 -2.95
CA HIS A 329 -1.78 -13.61 -4.14
C HIS A 329 -2.44 -14.15 -5.43
N LEU A 330 -2.95 -13.21 -6.24
CA LEU A 330 -3.73 -13.33 -7.48
C LEU A 330 -2.94 -13.35 -8.79
N CYS A 331 -2.84 -14.50 -9.44
CA CYS A 331 -2.29 -14.62 -10.79
C CYS A 331 -3.42 -14.75 -11.82
N TYR A 332 -3.32 -14.25 -13.05
CA TYR A 332 -4.28 -14.68 -14.08
C TYR A 332 -3.91 -16.07 -14.66
N VAL A 333 -4.89 -16.80 -15.18
CA VAL A 333 -4.74 -17.93 -16.12
C VAL A 333 -5.78 -17.86 -17.24
N LEU A 334 -5.42 -18.36 -18.41
CA LEU A 334 -6.32 -18.77 -19.47
C LEU A 334 -6.89 -20.14 -19.15
N GLN A 335 -8.21 -20.24 -19.11
CA GLN A 335 -8.92 -21.52 -19.10
C GLN A 335 -10.15 -21.37 -20.01
N ASP A 336 -10.41 -22.37 -20.85
CA ASP A 336 -11.60 -22.45 -21.71
C ASP A 336 -11.77 -21.21 -22.63
N GLY A 337 -10.64 -20.64 -23.06
CA GLY A 337 -10.59 -19.47 -23.94
C GLY A 337 -10.78 -18.10 -23.27
N ARG A 338 -10.92 -18.04 -21.93
CA ARG A 338 -11.08 -16.79 -21.16
C ARG A 338 -10.00 -16.61 -20.09
N LEU A 339 -9.73 -15.35 -19.75
CA LEU A 339 -8.95 -15.00 -18.56
C LEU A 339 -9.76 -15.28 -17.28
N GLN A 340 -9.09 -15.75 -16.24
CA GLN A 340 -9.63 -15.98 -14.90
C GLN A 340 -8.49 -15.83 -13.86
N VAL A 341 -8.73 -15.42 -12.61
CA VAL A 341 -7.67 -15.04 -11.63
C VAL A 341 -7.37 -16.15 -10.57
N LYS A 342 -6.30 -16.96 -10.64
CA LYS A 342 -6.04 -18.18 -9.81
C LYS A 342 -4.99 -18.02 -8.68
N ARG A 343 -5.17 -18.83 -7.61
CA ARG A 343 -4.12 -19.39 -6.71
C ARG A 343 -2.66 -19.06 -7.01
N ALA A 344 -1.97 -18.21 -6.27
CA ALA A 344 -0.56 -18.49 -6.01
C ALA A 344 -0.38 -19.97 -5.55
N ASP A 345 -1.00 -20.35 -4.42
CA ASP A 345 -0.89 -21.70 -3.81
C ASP A 345 -1.72 -22.83 -4.47
N GLN A 346 -2.35 -22.57 -5.63
CA GLN A 346 -3.05 -23.60 -6.42
C GLN A 346 -3.19 -23.24 -7.90
N LEU A 347 -2.21 -22.53 -8.43
CA LEU A 347 -1.71 -22.85 -9.77
C LEU A 347 -1.19 -24.30 -9.74
N ALA A 348 -1.30 -24.99 -10.85
CA ALA A 348 -0.85 -26.36 -11.01
C ALA A 348 -0.02 -26.50 -12.29
N ALA A 349 0.87 -27.50 -12.34
CA ALA A 349 1.59 -27.83 -13.56
C ALA A 349 0.60 -28.06 -14.72
N GLY A 350 0.76 -27.30 -15.81
CA GLY A 350 -0.15 -27.28 -16.95
C GLY A 350 -0.99 -26.00 -17.09
N ASP A 351 -1.23 -25.24 -16.01
CA ASP A 351 -2.02 -23.99 -16.06
C ASP A 351 -1.41 -22.96 -17.03
N TRP A 352 -2.22 -22.39 -17.92
CA TRP A 352 -1.77 -21.36 -18.87
C TRP A 352 -1.84 -19.96 -18.24
N ILE A 353 -0.72 -19.35 -17.86
CA ILE A 353 -0.68 -17.96 -17.38
C ILE A 353 -0.58 -16.99 -18.59
N PRO A 354 -1.41 -15.93 -18.68
CA PRO A 354 -1.25 -14.86 -19.67
C PRO A 354 0.03 -14.07 -19.44
N MET A 355 0.63 -13.65 -20.55
CA MET A 355 1.75 -12.73 -20.63
C MET A 355 1.44 -11.66 -21.69
N ALA A 356 2.04 -10.48 -21.61
CA ALA A 356 2.03 -9.54 -22.75
C ALA A 356 2.62 -10.22 -24.01
N ALA A 357 1.93 -10.10 -25.16
CA ALA A 357 2.39 -10.66 -26.43
C ALA A 357 3.55 -9.85 -27.01
N THR A 358 3.32 -8.54 -27.18
CA THR A 358 4.33 -7.50 -27.35
C THR A 358 3.91 -6.28 -26.51
N LEU A 359 4.86 -5.41 -26.15
CA LEU A 359 4.59 -4.15 -25.41
C LEU A 359 4.60 -2.94 -26.36
N GLU A 360 4.29 -3.18 -27.64
CA GLU A 360 4.25 -2.17 -28.69
C GLU A 360 3.03 -1.26 -28.52
N GLY A 361 3.15 0.00 -28.94
CA GLY A 361 2.15 1.06 -28.67
C GLY A 361 2.20 1.64 -27.24
N VAL A 362 2.75 0.91 -26.26
CA VAL A 362 2.85 1.36 -24.86
C VAL A 362 4.14 2.13 -24.58
N ALA A 363 5.26 1.76 -25.21
CA ALA A 363 6.53 2.50 -25.12
C ALA A 363 7.01 2.97 -26.50
N GLY A 364 7.52 4.20 -26.57
CA GLY A 364 8.16 4.75 -27.77
C GLY A 364 9.48 4.03 -28.09
N GLU A 365 9.57 3.54 -29.32
CA GLU A 365 10.68 2.80 -29.95
C GLU A 365 11.04 1.38 -29.38
N PRO A 366 11.32 0.41 -30.28
CA PRO A 366 11.46 -0.99 -29.89
C PRO A 366 12.88 -1.38 -29.42
N ARG A 367 13.05 -1.62 -28.11
CA ARG A 367 14.21 -2.41 -27.64
C ARG A 367 13.97 -3.91 -27.89
N ARG A 368 14.54 -4.44 -28.98
CA ARG A 368 14.61 -5.88 -29.28
C ARG A 368 15.46 -6.67 -28.26
N GLY A 369 14.93 -6.88 -27.06
CA GLY A 369 15.35 -7.99 -26.19
C GLY A 369 14.85 -9.33 -26.75
N ARG A 370 15.56 -10.44 -26.47
CA ARG A 370 15.14 -11.79 -26.91
C ARG A 370 13.94 -12.31 -26.11
N TRP A 371 12.75 -11.80 -26.41
CA TRP A 371 11.47 -12.27 -25.87
C TRP A 371 10.70 -13.07 -26.93
N LEU A 372 11.19 -14.27 -27.30
CA LEU A 372 10.56 -15.09 -28.34
C LEU A 372 10.38 -16.55 -27.95
N GLY A 373 9.11 -16.95 -27.92
CA GLY A 373 8.61 -18.26 -28.28
C GLY A 373 7.18 -18.06 -28.79
N ARG A 374 6.95 -18.17 -30.11
CA ARG A 374 5.58 -18.14 -30.66
C ARG A 374 4.81 -19.37 -30.21
N LEU A 375 3.50 -19.21 -30.00
CA LEU A 375 2.54 -20.32 -29.95
C LEU A 375 1.60 -20.26 -31.16
N PRO A 376 0.91 -21.36 -31.52
CA PRO A 376 0.11 -21.42 -32.75
C PRO A 376 -1.13 -20.52 -32.72
N GLU A 377 -1.49 -19.99 -33.88
CA GLU A 377 -2.53 -18.97 -34.11
C GLU A 377 -3.98 -19.51 -34.00
N ARG A 378 -4.26 -20.49 -33.13
CA ARG A 378 -5.55 -21.23 -33.10
C ARG A 378 -6.22 -21.44 -31.74
N GLU A 379 -5.63 -21.01 -30.61
CA GLU A 379 -6.21 -21.25 -29.26
C GLU A 379 -6.84 -20.02 -28.58
N CYS A 380 -6.70 -18.80 -29.13
CA CYS A 380 -7.36 -17.60 -28.58
C CYS A 380 -8.50 -17.12 -29.50
N ARG A 381 -9.71 -16.93 -28.96
CA ARG A 381 -10.90 -16.49 -29.71
C ARG A 381 -11.23 -14.99 -29.55
N VAL A 382 -10.37 -14.22 -28.89
CA VAL A 382 -10.56 -12.79 -28.62
C VAL A 382 -9.35 -12.01 -29.13
N PRO A 383 -9.52 -10.94 -29.93
CA PRO A 383 -8.41 -10.07 -30.34
C PRO A 383 -7.79 -9.39 -29.11
N SER A 384 -6.63 -9.88 -28.67
CA SER A 384 -5.93 -9.40 -27.48
C SER A 384 -4.42 -9.36 -27.72
N SER A 385 -3.72 -8.49 -26.98
CA SER A 385 -2.25 -8.40 -27.01
C SER A 385 -1.60 -9.30 -25.95
N LEU A 386 -2.17 -10.50 -25.75
CA LEU A 386 -1.78 -11.48 -24.75
C LEU A 386 -1.28 -12.79 -25.38
N ASN A 387 -0.07 -13.18 -25.01
CA ASN A 387 0.47 -14.52 -25.17
C ASN A 387 0.21 -15.34 -23.89
N PHE A 388 0.55 -16.63 -23.90
CA PHE A 388 0.34 -17.51 -22.74
C PHE A 388 1.54 -18.44 -22.52
N THR A 389 1.81 -18.82 -21.27
CA THR A 389 2.84 -19.82 -20.93
C THR A 389 2.29 -20.83 -19.92
N ARG A 390 2.68 -22.11 -20.03
CA ARG A 390 2.26 -23.11 -19.03
C ARG A 390 3.10 -23.02 -17.77
N VAL A 391 2.47 -23.18 -16.61
CA VAL A 391 3.15 -23.55 -15.37
C VAL A 391 3.81 -24.92 -15.54
N ARG A 392 5.06 -25.05 -15.08
CA ARG A 392 5.86 -26.28 -15.08
C ARG A 392 5.79 -27.01 -13.75
N SER A 393 5.89 -26.29 -12.64
CA SER A 393 5.72 -26.80 -11.27
C SER A 393 5.30 -25.66 -10.34
N VAL A 394 4.68 -26.00 -9.21
CA VAL A 394 4.35 -25.06 -8.14
C VAL A 394 4.84 -25.65 -6.84
N GLU A 395 5.65 -24.88 -6.11
CA GLU A 395 6.43 -25.33 -4.97
C GLU A 395 6.25 -24.34 -3.81
N THR A 396 5.80 -24.82 -2.66
CA THR A 396 5.83 -24.02 -1.43
C THR A 396 7.28 -23.90 -0.96
N VAL A 397 7.77 -22.67 -0.81
CA VAL A 397 9.13 -22.35 -0.37
C VAL A 397 9.07 -21.38 0.82
N PHE A 398 10.16 -21.24 1.57
CA PHE A 398 10.25 -20.19 2.59
C PHE A 398 10.36 -18.80 1.94
N SER A 399 9.87 -17.75 2.61
CA SER A 399 10.03 -16.38 2.12
C SER A 399 11.49 -15.96 2.10
N ALA A 400 11.96 -15.48 0.95
CA ALA A 400 13.31 -14.92 0.82
C ALA A 400 13.39 -13.50 1.38
N ASP A 401 12.38 -12.67 1.13
CA ASP A 401 12.33 -11.28 1.60
C ASP A 401 11.67 -11.15 2.99
N GLN A 402 12.03 -10.09 3.72
CA GLN A 402 11.43 -9.77 5.03
C GLN A 402 9.96 -9.31 4.89
N PHE A 403 9.64 -8.66 3.78
CA PHE A 403 8.35 -8.03 3.47
C PHE A 403 7.78 -8.53 2.12
N VAL A 404 6.49 -8.28 1.95
CA VAL A 404 5.68 -8.53 0.75
C VAL A 404 4.96 -7.23 0.38
N TYR A 405 4.72 -7.02 -0.90
CA TYR A 405 4.53 -5.69 -1.48
C TYR A 405 3.38 -5.72 -2.51
N CYS A 406 2.69 -4.62 -2.85
CA CYS A 406 1.76 -4.57 -3.98
C CYS A 406 1.39 -3.15 -4.40
N PHE A 407 0.46 -3.03 -5.35
CA PHE A 407 -0.14 -1.79 -5.83
C PHE A 407 -1.66 -1.76 -5.59
N LYS A 408 -2.22 -0.55 -5.46
CA LYS A 408 -3.61 -0.22 -5.82
C LYS A 408 -3.54 0.52 -7.16
N LEU A 409 -4.20 0.00 -8.20
CA LEU A 409 -4.28 0.66 -9.50
C LEU A 409 -5.44 1.68 -9.52
N ALA A 410 -5.52 2.51 -10.55
CA ALA A 410 -6.63 3.44 -10.78
C ALA A 410 -7.74 2.86 -11.67
N ASP A 411 -7.38 2.13 -12.73
CA ASP A 411 -8.32 1.72 -13.78
C ASP A 411 -8.53 0.21 -13.84
N GLU A 412 -9.73 -0.20 -14.23
CA GLU A 412 -10.16 -1.61 -14.28
C GLU A 412 -9.94 -2.26 -15.68
N PRO A 413 -9.77 -3.60 -15.77
CA PRO A 413 -9.60 -4.52 -14.64
C PRO A 413 -8.27 -4.24 -13.91
N PRO A 414 -8.14 -4.56 -12.61
CA PRO A 414 -7.09 -4.03 -11.74
C PRO A 414 -5.78 -4.84 -11.86
N ALA A 415 -5.36 -5.05 -13.11
CA ALA A 415 -4.37 -6.03 -13.50
C ALA A 415 -3.13 -5.38 -14.12
N PHE A 416 -1.95 -5.85 -13.74
CA PHE A 416 -0.65 -5.33 -14.21
C PHE A 416 0.35 -6.44 -14.52
N PHE A 417 1.29 -6.12 -15.40
CA PHE A 417 2.31 -7.03 -15.89
C PHE A 417 3.55 -7.04 -14.99
N ILE A 418 3.89 -8.24 -14.51
CA ILE A 418 5.08 -8.58 -13.73
C ILE A 418 6.12 -9.29 -14.61
N GLU A 419 7.13 -9.90 -13.99
CA GLU A 419 8.26 -10.51 -14.68
C GLU A 419 7.84 -11.52 -15.76
N GLY A 420 8.59 -11.53 -16.87
CA GLY A 420 8.27 -12.35 -18.03
C GLY A 420 7.07 -11.86 -18.83
N GLY A 421 6.46 -10.74 -18.40
CA GLY A 421 5.24 -10.17 -18.96
C GLY A 421 3.96 -10.73 -18.34
N VAL A 422 4.03 -11.54 -17.26
CA VAL A 422 2.87 -12.21 -16.64
C VAL A 422 1.85 -11.23 -16.06
N LEU A 423 0.55 -11.49 -16.18
CA LEU A 423 -0.50 -10.63 -15.60
C LEU A 423 -0.92 -11.05 -14.16
N THR A 424 -0.96 -10.08 -13.23
CA THR A 424 -1.29 -10.22 -11.79
C THR A 424 -2.25 -9.10 -11.34
N HIS A 425 -2.97 -9.23 -10.20
CA HIS A 425 -4.08 -8.33 -9.80
C HIS A 425 -3.80 -7.52 -8.50
N ASN A 426 -4.50 -6.40 -8.29
CA ASN A 426 -4.39 -5.51 -7.12
C ASN A 426 -4.96 -6.13 -5.81
N CYS A 427 -4.83 -5.42 -4.68
CA CYS A 427 -5.14 -5.92 -3.33
C CYS A 427 -6.44 -5.42 -2.65
N PHE A 428 -7.39 -4.84 -3.39
CA PHE A 428 -8.76 -4.66 -2.88
C PHE A 428 -9.69 -5.81 -3.33
N GLY A 429 -10.75 -6.03 -2.55
CA GLY A 429 -11.77 -7.03 -2.83
C GLY A 429 -11.32 -8.49 -2.59
N TYR A 430 -11.45 -8.97 -1.35
CA TYR A 430 -11.41 -10.43 -1.06
C TYR A 430 -12.42 -11.24 -1.92
N LEU A 431 -13.47 -10.58 -2.41
CA LEU A 431 -14.41 -11.13 -3.38
C LEU A 431 -13.83 -11.16 -4.80
N GLY A 432 -13.27 -10.06 -5.33
CA GLY A 432 -12.67 -10.04 -6.69
C GLY A 432 -11.43 -10.93 -6.79
N TYR A 433 -10.80 -11.14 -5.63
CA TYR A 433 -9.78 -12.11 -5.37
C TYR A 433 -10.33 -13.55 -5.59
N ARG A 434 -10.38 -14.04 -6.86
CA ARG A 434 -10.74 -15.43 -7.31
C ARG A 434 -9.73 -16.50 -6.80
N ASN A 435 -9.16 -16.26 -5.62
CA ASN A 435 -8.38 -17.21 -4.86
C ASN A 435 -8.75 -17.23 -3.37
N ALA A 436 -9.75 -16.45 -2.97
CA ALA A 436 -10.50 -16.72 -1.76
C ALA A 436 -11.23 -18.03 -1.98
N ARG A 437 -11.44 -18.84 -0.92
CA ARG A 437 -12.31 -20.01 -1.06
C ARG A 437 -13.74 -19.62 -1.45
N PHE A 438 -14.09 -18.38 -1.14
CA PHE A 438 -15.39 -17.77 -1.35
C PHE A 438 -15.19 -16.37 -1.98
N GLY A 439 -14.50 -16.33 -3.12
CA GLY A 439 -14.30 -15.13 -3.93
C GLY A 439 -14.91 -15.29 -5.33
N ARG A 440 -15.60 -14.24 -5.80
CA ARG A 440 -16.29 -14.14 -7.07
C ARG A 440 -16.28 -12.69 -7.58
N ILE A 441 -16.02 -12.49 -8.88
CA ILE A 441 -15.85 -11.17 -9.50
C ILE A 441 -17.16 -10.36 -9.47
N GLU A 442 -18.30 -10.98 -9.78
CA GLU A 442 -19.60 -10.31 -9.77
C GLU A 442 -20.00 -9.82 -8.36
N ALA A 443 -19.46 -10.46 -7.32
CA ALA A 443 -19.61 -10.04 -5.92
C ALA A 443 -18.66 -8.89 -5.55
N HIS A 444 -17.57 -8.68 -6.29
CA HIS A 444 -16.72 -7.48 -6.16
C HIS A 444 -17.36 -6.26 -6.79
N GLU A 445 -17.82 -6.40 -8.04
CA GLU A 445 -18.49 -5.33 -8.79
C GLU A 445 -19.74 -4.85 -8.04
N ALA A 446 -20.54 -5.77 -7.50
CA ALA A 446 -21.68 -5.40 -6.67
C ALA A 446 -21.27 -4.54 -5.45
N VAL A 447 -20.18 -4.92 -4.76
CA VAL A 447 -19.64 -4.15 -3.63
C VAL A 447 -19.11 -2.77 -4.06
N THR A 448 -18.51 -2.63 -5.25
CA THR A 448 -18.08 -1.30 -5.73
C THR A 448 -19.27 -0.46 -6.20
N ALA A 449 -20.27 -1.05 -6.84
CA ALA A 449 -21.46 -0.37 -7.34
C ALA A 449 -22.35 0.19 -6.22
N PHE A 450 -22.69 -0.62 -5.21
CA PHE A 450 -23.32 -0.11 -3.98
C PHE A 450 -22.41 0.92 -3.29
N GLY A 451 -21.09 0.76 -3.36
CA GLY A 451 -20.13 1.76 -2.85
C GLY A 451 -20.28 3.13 -3.52
N ARG A 452 -20.34 3.16 -4.86
CA ARG A 452 -20.58 4.39 -5.64
C ARG A 452 -21.97 4.98 -5.34
N GLU A 453 -23.00 4.14 -5.28
CA GLU A 453 -24.36 4.58 -4.89
C GLU A 453 -24.37 5.24 -3.52
N LYS A 454 -23.76 4.63 -2.49
CA LYS A 454 -23.76 5.18 -1.13
C LYS A 454 -22.98 6.50 -1.05
N LEU A 455 -21.87 6.63 -1.78
CA LEU A 455 -21.11 7.89 -1.84
C LEU A 455 -21.88 9.01 -2.59
N LEU A 456 -22.70 8.66 -3.60
CA LEU A 456 -23.61 9.60 -4.27
C LEU A 456 -24.76 10.03 -3.34
N GLN A 457 -25.41 9.08 -2.66
CA GLN A 457 -26.45 9.35 -1.66
C GLN A 457 -25.91 10.23 -0.52
N ALA A 458 -24.69 9.98 -0.03
CA ALA A 458 -24.04 10.83 0.96
C ALA A 458 -23.81 12.27 0.46
N LYS A 459 -23.38 12.45 -0.80
CA LYS A 459 -23.23 13.76 -1.44
C LYS A 459 -24.58 14.49 -1.53
N GLU A 460 -25.60 13.83 -2.06
CA GLU A 460 -26.95 14.41 -2.24
C GLU A 460 -27.57 14.81 -0.90
N ILE A 461 -27.41 13.99 0.15
CA ILE A 461 -27.89 14.31 1.50
C ILE A 461 -27.12 15.49 2.10
N ALA A 462 -25.81 15.60 1.87
CA ALA A 462 -25.02 16.75 2.31
C ALA A 462 -25.46 18.05 1.61
N GLU A 463 -25.61 18.02 0.29
CA GLU A 463 -26.04 19.18 -0.52
C GLU A 463 -27.49 19.60 -0.23
N ALA A 464 -28.42 18.64 -0.09
CA ALA A 464 -29.78 18.90 0.38
C ALA A 464 -29.83 19.39 1.85
N SER A 465 -28.76 19.18 2.61
CA SER A 465 -28.56 19.75 3.95
C SER A 465 -27.78 21.07 3.92
N GLY A 466 -27.53 21.65 2.74
CA GLY A 466 -26.87 22.95 2.54
C GLY A 466 -25.35 22.94 2.61
N TYR A 467 -24.71 21.79 2.82
CA TYR A 467 -23.25 21.67 2.79
C TYR A 467 -22.76 21.59 1.35
N ARG A 468 -21.67 22.29 1.02
CA ARG A 468 -21.05 22.17 -0.31
C ARG A 468 -19.99 21.08 -0.27
N VAL A 469 -20.21 19.97 -0.99
CA VAL A 469 -19.20 18.92 -1.15
C VAL A 469 -18.03 19.47 -1.98
N LEU A 470 -16.84 19.48 -1.40
CA LEU A 470 -15.60 19.91 -2.06
C LEU A 470 -14.91 18.74 -2.76
N HIS A 471 -14.88 17.57 -2.11
CA HIS A 471 -14.19 16.38 -2.60
C HIS A 471 -14.86 15.11 -2.06
N ALA A 472 -14.70 14.00 -2.77
CA ALA A 472 -14.89 12.67 -2.19
C ALA A 472 -13.94 11.66 -2.87
N LEU A 473 -13.47 10.70 -2.10
CA LEU A 473 -12.43 9.74 -2.47
C LEU A 473 -12.76 8.38 -1.86
N THR A 474 -13.35 7.50 -2.68
CA THR A 474 -13.80 6.13 -2.39
C THR A 474 -14.78 5.93 -1.23
N ASP A 475 -14.39 6.27 -0.01
CA ASP A 475 -15.09 6.04 1.25
C ASP A 475 -15.29 7.33 2.07
N SER A 476 -14.54 8.40 1.76
CA SER A 476 -14.55 9.67 2.50
C SER A 476 -15.07 10.84 1.65
N LEU A 477 -15.72 11.83 2.29
CA LEU A 477 -16.12 13.12 1.71
C LEU A 477 -15.50 14.28 2.51
N TRP A 478 -15.10 15.35 1.80
CA TRP A 478 -14.79 16.65 2.38
C TRP A 478 -15.89 17.63 2.02
N ILE A 479 -16.49 18.23 3.05
CA ILE A 479 -17.63 19.13 2.92
C ILE A 479 -17.29 20.49 3.52
N LEU A 480 -17.70 21.56 2.84
CA LEU A 480 -17.64 22.94 3.31
C LEU A 480 -18.97 23.28 3.98
N ASP A 481 -18.89 23.97 5.11
CA ASP A 481 -20.06 24.42 5.86
C ASP A 481 -20.86 25.53 5.16
N ARG A 482 -22.02 25.85 5.72
CA ARG A 482 -22.84 26.98 5.28
C ARG A 482 -22.18 28.31 5.65
N PRO A 483 -22.19 29.34 4.78
CA PRO A 483 -21.62 30.66 5.10
C PRO A 483 -22.49 31.51 6.05
N GLU A 484 -23.66 31.01 6.49
CA GLU A 484 -24.65 31.76 7.27
C GLU A 484 -24.41 31.67 8.78
N GLY A 485 -23.40 32.43 9.24
CA GLY A 485 -23.14 32.66 10.66
C GLY A 485 -22.17 31.64 11.29
N ALA A 486 -21.20 32.16 12.05
CA ALA A 486 -20.27 31.33 12.80
C ALA A 486 -20.98 30.66 13.98
N LEU A 487 -21.51 29.45 13.75
CA LEU A 487 -21.97 28.56 14.81
C LEU A 487 -20.80 28.20 15.73
N ASP A 488 -21.07 28.08 17.04
CA ASP A 488 -20.11 27.51 17.97
C ASP A 488 -19.69 26.10 17.54
N LEU A 489 -18.44 25.73 17.82
CA LEU A 489 -17.87 24.44 17.43
C LEU A 489 -18.69 23.25 17.96
N SER A 490 -19.32 23.33 19.13
CA SER A 490 -20.17 22.25 19.65
C SER A 490 -21.49 22.11 18.88
N LEU A 491 -22.11 23.22 18.47
CA LEU A 491 -23.31 23.23 17.62
C LEU A 491 -22.97 22.70 16.22
N ARG A 492 -21.81 23.10 15.69
CA ARG A 492 -21.30 22.67 14.39
C ARG A 492 -20.99 21.17 14.37
N GLU A 493 -20.32 20.65 15.40
CA GLU A 493 -20.09 19.21 15.56
C GLU A 493 -21.42 18.45 15.69
N ALA A 494 -22.37 18.95 16.48
CA ALA A 494 -23.69 18.32 16.61
C ALA A 494 -24.44 18.24 15.28
N GLN A 495 -24.39 19.29 14.44
CA GLN A 495 -25.00 19.27 13.10
C GLN A 495 -24.29 18.31 12.14
N LEU A 496 -22.96 18.21 12.20
CA LEU A 496 -22.18 17.27 11.40
C LEU A 496 -22.40 15.81 11.84
N LEU A 497 -22.58 15.56 13.14
CA LEU A 497 -22.96 14.25 13.67
C LEU A 497 -24.40 13.86 13.29
N GLU A 498 -25.33 14.82 13.25
CA GLU A 498 -26.69 14.62 12.73
C GLU A 498 -26.71 14.37 11.21
N LEU A 499 -25.84 15.04 10.44
CA LEU A 499 -25.62 14.72 9.04
C LEU A 499 -25.08 13.29 8.88
N CYS A 500 -24.08 12.89 9.68
CA CYS A 500 -23.56 11.52 9.69
C CYS A 500 -24.64 10.50 10.05
N ARG A 501 -25.54 10.82 11.00
CA ARG A 501 -26.69 9.98 11.35
C ARG A 501 -27.64 9.81 10.15
N ARG A 502 -28.07 10.91 9.54
CA ARG A 502 -28.98 10.90 8.37
C ARG A 502 -28.38 10.18 7.16
N ILE A 503 -27.10 10.36 6.88
CA ILE A 503 -26.38 9.59 5.84
C ILE A 503 -26.35 8.11 6.22
N SER A 504 -26.05 7.76 7.48
CA SER A 504 -26.01 6.36 7.92
C SER A 504 -27.36 5.66 7.82
N GLU A 505 -28.45 6.36 8.12
CA GLU A 505 -29.83 5.83 8.05
C GLU A 505 -30.35 5.72 6.62
N ALA A 506 -29.90 6.57 5.69
CA ALA A 506 -30.28 6.50 4.29
C ALA A 506 -29.42 5.54 3.45
N THR A 507 -28.23 5.15 3.95
CA THR A 507 -27.24 4.36 3.18
C THR A 507 -26.88 3.02 3.81
N ASP A 508 -27.44 2.66 4.98
CA ASP A 508 -27.18 1.44 5.77
C ASP A 508 -25.71 1.21 6.21
N VAL A 509 -24.83 2.20 6.00
CA VAL A 509 -23.40 2.14 6.33
C VAL A 509 -23.06 3.25 7.34
N GLU A 510 -22.34 2.90 8.41
CA GLU A 510 -21.95 3.85 9.47
C GLU A 510 -21.00 4.93 8.93
N MET A 511 -21.55 6.12 8.64
CA MET A 511 -20.80 7.34 8.37
C MET A 511 -20.30 7.93 9.68
N SER A 512 -19.05 8.39 9.71
CA SER A 512 -18.39 8.94 10.90
C SER A 512 -17.69 10.25 10.57
N LEU A 513 -17.84 11.27 11.44
CA LEU A 513 -16.98 12.44 11.42
C LEU A 513 -15.55 12.02 11.77
N GLU A 514 -14.61 12.20 10.84
CA GLU A 514 -13.17 11.99 11.03
C GLU A 514 -12.55 13.23 11.68
N GLY A 515 -13.01 14.42 11.31
CA GLY A 515 -12.69 15.66 12.01
C GLY A 515 -13.16 16.93 11.31
N ILE A 516 -13.08 18.04 12.04
CA ILE A 516 -13.37 19.40 11.58
C ILE A 516 -12.04 20.13 11.42
N TYR A 517 -11.86 20.87 10.33
CA TYR A 517 -10.67 21.67 10.07
C TYR A 517 -10.89 23.14 10.41
N ASP A 518 -9.85 23.75 10.99
CA ASP A 518 -9.69 25.20 11.07
C ASP A 518 -9.46 25.74 9.65
N TRP A 519 -8.44 25.19 8.98
CA TRP A 519 -8.06 25.48 7.61
C TRP A 519 -7.62 24.21 6.86
N PHE A 520 -7.88 24.18 5.56
CA PHE A 520 -7.60 23.05 4.67
C PHE A 520 -7.23 23.54 3.26
N VAL A 521 -6.27 22.89 2.61
CA VAL A 521 -5.71 23.29 1.32
C VAL A 521 -5.70 22.11 0.36
N PHE A 522 -6.31 22.28 -0.82
CA PHE A 522 -6.18 21.35 -1.95
C PHE A 522 -5.12 21.88 -2.93
N LEU A 523 -4.09 21.07 -3.17
CA LEU A 523 -2.93 21.48 -3.96
C LEU A 523 -3.12 21.16 -5.46
N PRO A 524 -2.59 22.01 -6.36
CA PRO A 524 -2.55 21.72 -7.78
C PRO A 524 -1.50 20.66 -8.14
N SER A 525 -1.52 20.19 -9.38
CA SER A 525 -0.42 19.41 -9.96
C SER A 525 0.82 20.30 -10.17
N LYS A 526 2.01 19.81 -9.79
CA LYS A 526 3.30 20.49 -10.07
C LYS A 526 3.56 20.72 -11.56
N VAL A 527 2.93 19.97 -12.45
CA VAL A 527 3.10 20.08 -13.92
C VAL A 527 1.99 20.92 -14.56
N LYS A 528 0.83 21.04 -13.90
CA LYS A 528 -0.37 21.69 -14.41
C LYS A 528 -1.10 22.41 -13.29
N LEU A 529 -0.73 23.67 -13.07
CA LEU A 529 -1.25 24.52 -12.00
C LEU A 529 -2.76 24.82 -12.15
N ASP A 530 -3.35 24.53 -13.32
CA ASP A 530 -4.78 24.54 -13.62
C ASP A 530 -5.54 23.32 -13.07
N ARG A 531 -4.86 22.26 -12.63
CA ARG A 531 -5.48 20.96 -12.32
C ARG A 531 -5.28 20.52 -10.87
N PRO A 532 -6.34 20.10 -10.17
CA PRO A 532 -6.23 19.45 -8.88
C PRO A 532 -5.60 18.06 -8.99
N VAL A 533 -5.06 17.57 -7.87
CA VAL A 533 -4.70 16.16 -7.70
C VAL A 533 -5.41 15.62 -6.46
N PRO A 534 -6.33 14.64 -6.57
CA PRO A 534 -7.08 14.10 -5.43
C PRO A 534 -6.22 13.63 -4.23
N GLY A 535 -4.96 13.22 -4.48
CA GLY A 535 -4.02 12.80 -3.45
C GLY A 535 -3.19 13.92 -2.79
N ARG A 536 -3.34 15.20 -3.19
CA ARG A 536 -2.53 16.32 -2.69
C ARG A 536 -3.37 17.33 -1.93
N TYR A 537 -3.31 17.25 -0.61
CA TYR A 537 -4.02 18.15 0.29
C TYR A 537 -3.38 18.19 1.68
N PHE A 538 -3.56 19.28 2.42
CA PHE A 538 -3.19 19.35 3.82
C PHE A 538 -4.06 20.34 4.60
N GLY A 539 -4.28 20.08 5.88
CA GLY A 539 -5.07 20.95 6.75
C GLY A 539 -4.84 20.63 8.23
N GLN A 540 -5.22 21.58 9.08
CA GLN A 540 -5.18 21.44 10.53
C GLN A 540 -6.59 21.21 11.07
N PHE A 541 -6.76 20.12 11.83
CA PHE A 541 -7.97 19.87 12.59
C PHE A 541 -8.11 20.88 13.74
N THR A 542 -9.34 21.16 14.17
CA THR A 542 -9.64 21.98 15.37
C THR A 542 -8.94 21.48 16.64
N THR A 543 -8.63 20.17 16.71
CA THR A 543 -7.81 19.55 17.78
C THR A 543 -6.35 20.04 17.81
N GLY A 544 -5.87 20.66 16.73
CA GLY A 544 -4.48 21.04 16.50
C GLY A 544 -3.70 20.07 15.61
N GLU A 545 -4.19 18.86 15.34
CA GLU A 545 -3.46 17.85 14.54
C GLU A 545 -3.41 18.22 13.04
N LEU A 546 -2.23 18.06 12.43
CA LEU A 546 -1.99 18.33 11.00
C LEU A 546 -2.12 17.06 10.14
N LYS A 547 -3.13 17.02 9.27
CA LYS A 547 -3.34 15.94 8.29
C LYS A 547 -2.86 16.37 6.91
N ALA A 548 -1.90 15.65 6.33
CA ALA A 548 -1.24 16.02 5.06
C ALA A 548 -1.00 14.84 4.11
N ARG A 549 -1.17 15.05 2.80
CA ARG A 549 -0.95 14.10 1.69
C ARG A 549 -0.30 14.84 0.51
N GLY A 550 0.70 14.23 -0.13
CA GLY A 550 1.34 14.80 -1.33
C GLY A 550 2.36 15.93 -1.09
N LEU A 551 2.83 16.12 0.15
CA LEU A 551 3.82 17.15 0.55
C LEU A 551 5.26 16.59 0.69
N ALA A 552 6.25 17.47 0.53
CA ALA A 552 7.69 17.21 0.59
C ALA A 552 8.17 16.50 1.86
N PHE A 553 7.65 16.80 3.05
CA PHE A 553 8.09 16.10 4.27
C PHE A 553 7.75 14.61 4.29
N ARG A 554 6.76 14.18 3.50
CA ARG A 554 6.39 12.76 3.31
C ARG A 554 7.12 12.11 2.12
N ARG A 555 7.99 12.85 1.41
CA ARG A 555 8.82 12.39 0.29
C ARG A 555 10.20 11.94 0.78
N HIS A 556 10.39 10.63 0.86
CA HIS A 556 11.69 9.98 1.09
C HIS A 556 12.81 10.45 0.13
N ASP A 557 12.42 10.91 -1.07
CA ASP A 557 13.32 11.26 -2.15
C ASP A 557 13.94 12.66 -2.04
N LEU A 558 13.57 13.40 -0.98
CA LEU A 558 14.13 14.70 -0.61
C LEU A 558 15.03 14.57 0.63
N PRO A 559 16.04 15.43 0.80
CA PRO A 559 16.98 15.38 1.93
C PRO A 559 16.29 15.57 3.30
N PRO A 560 16.84 14.99 4.39
CA PRO A 560 16.44 15.32 5.76
C PRO A 560 16.26 16.82 6.00
N PHE A 561 17.24 17.65 5.63
CA PHE A 561 17.23 19.11 5.81
C PHE A 561 15.99 19.80 5.24
N ILE A 562 15.57 19.43 4.03
CA ILE A 562 14.40 20.02 3.35
C ILE A 562 13.09 19.56 3.99
N ARG A 563 13.06 18.33 4.54
CA ARG A 563 11.88 17.82 5.28
C ARG A 563 11.79 18.43 6.67
N GLU A 564 12.92 18.69 7.33
CA GLU A 564 13.03 19.45 8.58
C GLU A 564 12.49 20.87 8.38
N ALA A 565 12.96 21.58 7.35
CA ALA A 565 12.47 22.91 6.99
C ALA A 565 10.95 22.96 6.78
N GLN A 566 10.39 22.06 5.95
CA GLN A 566 8.94 22.04 5.70
C GLN A 566 8.15 21.68 6.97
N LEU A 567 8.67 20.79 7.82
CA LEU A 567 8.03 20.48 9.11
C LEU A 567 8.03 21.67 10.06
N GLU A 568 9.08 22.48 10.09
CA GLU A 568 9.18 23.68 10.92
C GLU A 568 8.21 24.77 10.44
N MET A 569 8.13 25.00 9.12
CA MET A 569 7.15 25.90 8.51
C MET A 569 5.70 25.45 8.77
N LEU A 570 5.43 24.14 8.67
CA LEU A 570 4.12 23.55 9.00
C LEU A 570 3.81 23.61 10.51
N ALA A 571 4.82 23.52 11.37
CA ALA A 571 4.66 23.71 12.81
C ALA A 571 4.26 25.16 13.14
N VAL A 572 4.90 26.16 12.50
CA VAL A 572 4.49 27.57 12.62
C VAL A 572 3.06 27.78 12.11
N LEU A 573 2.67 27.21 10.97
CA LEU A 573 1.27 27.25 10.51
C LEU A 573 0.30 26.58 11.48
N SER A 574 0.72 25.50 12.17
CA SER A 574 -0.12 24.82 13.16
C SER A 574 -0.41 25.66 14.43
N THR A 575 0.09 26.90 14.50
CA THR A 575 -0.26 27.89 15.54
C THR A 575 -1.35 28.89 15.09
N ALA A 576 -1.96 28.69 13.92
CA ALA A 576 -2.98 29.55 13.33
C ALA A 576 -4.33 28.83 13.22
N ARG A 577 -5.41 29.46 13.66
CA ARG A 577 -6.79 28.91 13.66
C ARG A 577 -7.69 29.45 12.55
N SER A 578 -7.14 30.28 11.67
CA SER A 578 -7.81 30.85 10.50
C SER A 578 -6.81 31.05 9.36
N LEU A 579 -7.27 31.11 8.11
CA LEU A 579 -6.42 31.45 6.96
C LEU A 579 -5.88 32.88 7.07
N ARG A 580 -6.58 33.76 7.79
CA ARG A 580 -6.06 35.07 8.17
C ARG A 580 -4.83 34.93 9.09
N GLU A 581 -4.91 34.15 10.15
CA GLU A 581 -3.75 33.91 11.02
C GLU A 581 -2.61 33.21 10.25
N CYS A 582 -2.92 32.28 9.33
CA CYS A 582 -1.91 31.69 8.44
C CYS A 582 -1.19 32.77 7.61
N ALA A 583 -1.92 33.78 7.10
CA ALA A 583 -1.35 34.93 6.42
C ALA A 583 -0.50 35.81 7.36
N GLU A 584 -0.90 35.97 8.63
CA GLU A 584 -0.14 36.67 9.66
C GLU A 584 1.11 35.87 10.13
N ARG A 585 1.18 34.55 9.90
CA ARG A 585 2.38 33.72 10.11
C ARG A 585 3.40 33.76 8.96
N LEU A 586 3.06 34.30 7.79
CA LEU A 586 3.94 34.31 6.62
C LEU A 586 5.32 34.92 6.86
N PRO A 587 5.49 36.03 7.62
CA PRO A 587 6.82 36.56 7.91
C PRO A 587 7.71 35.54 8.61
N ALA A 588 7.18 34.79 9.59
CA ALA A 588 7.95 33.77 10.30
C ALA A 588 8.32 32.57 9.41
N ILE A 589 7.44 32.18 8.48
CA ILE A 589 7.72 31.14 7.47
C ILE A 589 8.82 31.60 6.50
N ILE A 590 8.81 32.88 6.13
CA ILE A 590 9.85 33.50 5.30
C ILE A 590 11.18 33.61 6.05
N GLU A 591 11.18 33.90 7.36
CA GLU A 591 12.42 33.87 8.17
C GLU A 591 12.97 32.44 8.32
N ILE A 592 12.15 31.41 8.50
CA ILE A 592 12.61 30.00 8.47
C ILE A 592 13.21 29.66 7.10
N PHE A 593 12.57 30.10 6.00
CA PHE A 593 13.15 29.93 4.66
C PHE A 593 14.50 30.66 4.54
N ARG A 594 14.62 31.88 5.07
CA ARG A 594 15.86 32.67 5.06
C ARG A 594 16.98 32.03 5.86
N ASP A 595 16.72 31.52 7.06
CA ASP A 595 17.72 30.80 7.87
C ASP A 595 18.23 29.55 7.14
N TYR A 596 17.34 28.68 6.68
CA TYR A 596 17.72 27.45 5.98
C TYR A 596 18.40 27.75 4.63
N ALA A 597 17.99 28.80 3.91
CA ALA A 597 18.66 29.26 2.70
C ALA A 597 20.04 29.90 2.96
N LEU A 598 20.21 30.64 4.06
CA LEU A 598 21.49 31.23 4.46
C LEU A 598 22.48 30.13 4.83
N ARG A 599 22.07 29.17 5.68
CA ARG A 599 22.90 28.02 6.08
C ARG A 599 23.34 27.16 4.90
N LEU A 600 22.51 27.06 3.85
CA LEU A 600 22.89 26.45 2.55
C LEU A 600 23.91 27.31 1.79
N LYS A 601 23.70 28.63 1.67
CA LYS A 601 24.62 29.54 0.96
C LYS A 601 25.97 29.69 1.67
N GLU A 602 26.00 29.58 3.00
CA GLU A 602 27.21 29.66 3.84
C GLU A 602 27.93 28.31 4.00
N GLY A 603 27.42 27.21 3.42
CA GLY A 603 28.06 25.89 3.46
C GLY A 603 27.94 25.15 4.80
N GLN A 604 27.15 25.64 5.76
CA GLN A 604 27.12 25.17 7.16
C GLN A 604 26.31 23.89 7.41
N VAL A 605 25.57 23.40 6.41
CA VAL A 605 24.76 22.18 6.53
C VAL A 605 25.60 20.91 6.35
N ASP A 606 25.47 19.99 7.30
CA ASP A 606 26.05 18.64 7.24
C ASP A 606 25.60 17.87 5.99
N SER A 607 26.56 17.23 5.30
CA SER A 607 26.31 16.40 4.12
C SER A 607 25.37 15.23 4.40
N GLU A 608 25.34 14.65 5.60
CA GLU A 608 24.36 13.61 5.95
C GLU A 608 22.92 14.13 5.86
N LYS A 609 22.68 15.37 6.30
CA LYS A 609 21.36 16.02 6.21
C LYS A 609 20.96 16.40 4.78
N LEU A 610 21.92 16.43 3.85
CA LEU A 610 21.73 16.72 2.44
C LEU A 610 21.56 15.45 1.57
N LEU A 611 21.62 14.25 2.15
CA LEU A 611 21.55 12.98 1.41
C LEU A 611 20.20 12.76 0.71
N ILE A 612 20.23 12.88 -0.62
CA ILE A 612 19.14 12.51 -1.52
C ILE A 612 19.09 10.98 -1.64
N THR A 613 17.97 10.38 -1.25
CA THR A 613 17.79 8.92 -1.25
C THR A 613 16.93 8.49 -2.44
N ARG A 614 17.52 7.81 -3.44
CA ARG A 614 16.85 7.47 -4.71
C ARG A 614 17.00 5.99 -5.04
N ARG A 615 15.89 5.31 -5.33
CA ARG A 615 15.92 3.97 -5.95
C ARG A 615 16.67 4.00 -7.29
N LEU A 616 17.52 2.99 -7.51
CA LEU A 616 17.96 2.61 -8.85
C LEU A 616 16.82 2.04 -9.70
N THR A 617 16.65 2.63 -10.87
CA THR A 617 15.62 2.21 -11.83
C THR A 617 16.10 1.09 -12.76
N LYS A 618 17.42 0.92 -12.86
CA LYS A 618 18.18 0.02 -13.74
C LYS A 618 19.50 -0.26 -13.03
N ASP A 619 20.21 -1.33 -13.41
CA ASP A 619 21.60 -1.49 -12.97
C ASP A 619 22.41 -0.26 -13.44
N PRO A 620 23.53 0.11 -12.78
CA PRO A 620 24.24 1.37 -13.09
C PRO A 620 24.65 1.49 -14.56
N SER A 621 25.06 0.38 -15.18
CA SER A 621 25.40 0.27 -16.61
C SER A 621 24.19 0.34 -17.57
N GLY A 622 22.96 0.21 -17.07
CA GLY A 622 21.72 0.31 -17.84
C GLY A 622 21.21 1.74 -18.06
N TYR A 623 21.83 2.74 -17.44
CA TYR A 623 21.47 4.15 -17.58
C TYR A 623 22.07 4.77 -18.84
N LYS A 624 21.25 4.96 -19.88
CA LYS A 624 21.62 5.72 -21.10
C LYS A 624 21.75 7.24 -20.89
N VAL A 625 21.27 7.77 -19.78
CA VAL A 625 21.33 9.20 -19.45
C VAL A 625 21.86 9.34 -18.02
N GLU A 626 23.03 9.95 -17.90
CA GLU A 626 23.81 10.14 -16.67
C GLU A 626 23.20 11.26 -15.80
N ASN A 627 22.01 11.00 -15.30
CA ASN A 627 21.41 11.79 -14.23
C ASN A 627 22.18 11.59 -12.91
N LEU A 628 22.04 12.53 -11.98
CA LEU A 628 22.74 12.56 -10.69
C LEU A 628 22.72 11.21 -9.94
N THR A 629 21.58 10.51 -9.90
CA THR A 629 21.47 9.18 -9.27
C THR A 629 22.29 8.10 -9.99
N ALA A 630 22.41 8.17 -11.32
CA ALA A 630 23.21 7.23 -12.10
C ALA A 630 24.72 7.47 -11.91
N LEU A 631 25.15 8.73 -11.79
CA LEU A 631 26.54 9.08 -11.52
C LEU A 631 27.00 8.56 -10.15
N ALA A 632 26.18 8.73 -9.11
CA ALA A 632 26.46 8.18 -7.77
C ALA A 632 26.52 6.63 -7.79
N ALA A 633 25.65 5.99 -8.58
CA ALA A 633 25.69 4.54 -8.77
C ALA A 633 26.95 4.05 -9.51
N GLN A 634 27.46 4.84 -10.46
CA GLN A 634 28.72 4.55 -11.16
C GLN A 634 29.94 4.71 -10.25
N GLN A 635 29.98 5.72 -9.36
CA GLN A 635 31.04 5.87 -8.35
C GLN A 635 31.11 4.63 -7.45
N LEU A 636 29.97 4.19 -6.91
CA LEU A 636 29.87 2.97 -6.10
C LEU A 636 30.32 1.73 -6.89
N GLN A 637 29.93 1.59 -8.16
CA GLN A 637 30.36 0.49 -9.00
C GLN A 637 31.87 0.50 -9.30
N GLN A 638 32.48 1.68 -9.46
CA GLN A 638 33.94 1.84 -9.64
C GLN A 638 34.72 1.44 -8.39
N ALA A 639 34.15 1.64 -7.20
CA ALA A 639 34.68 1.10 -5.93
C ALA A 639 34.36 -0.39 -5.70
N GLY A 640 33.82 -1.10 -6.71
CA GLY A 640 33.56 -2.54 -6.65
C GLY A 640 32.18 -2.95 -6.11
N ALA A 641 31.29 -2.01 -5.78
CA ALA A 641 29.94 -2.34 -5.32
C ALA A 641 29.10 -2.95 -6.45
N LYS A 642 28.54 -4.14 -6.19
CA LYS A 642 27.65 -4.86 -7.13
C LYS A 642 26.22 -4.37 -6.98
N LEU A 643 25.96 -3.15 -7.47
CA LEU A 643 24.63 -2.55 -7.40
C LEU A 643 23.67 -3.11 -8.45
N HIS A 644 22.45 -3.37 -8.02
CA HIS A 644 21.35 -3.88 -8.84
C HIS A 644 20.22 -2.88 -9.02
N ALA A 645 19.36 -3.13 -10.01
CA ALA A 645 18.25 -2.31 -10.50
C ALA A 645 17.12 -2.02 -9.49
N GLY A 646 17.42 -1.65 -8.25
CA GLY A 646 16.41 -1.40 -7.23
C GLY A 646 16.86 -0.90 -5.88
N GLU A 647 18.10 -1.18 -5.53
CA GLU A 647 18.73 -0.70 -4.31
C GLU A 647 18.68 0.84 -4.22
N MET A 648 18.66 1.34 -2.98
CA MET A 648 18.59 2.77 -2.71
C MET A 648 20.00 3.34 -2.76
N VAL A 649 20.29 4.22 -3.72
CA VAL A 649 21.53 4.99 -3.74
C VAL A 649 21.28 6.32 -3.03
N ARG A 650 22.17 6.64 -2.09
CA ARG A 650 22.18 7.87 -1.29
C ARG A 650 23.37 8.71 -1.72
N TYR A 651 23.13 9.98 -2.02
CA TYR A 651 24.17 10.89 -2.53
C TYR A 651 23.89 12.37 -2.20
N VAL A 652 24.94 13.17 -2.21
CA VAL A 652 24.90 14.64 -2.15
C VAL A 652 25.20 15.21 -3.55
N ILE A 653 24.59 16.34 -3.90
CA ILE A 653 24.90 17.11 -5.13
C ILE A 653 26.07 18.07 -4.81
N GLN A 654 27.12 18.08 -5.63
CA GLN A 654 28.31 18.92 -5.41
C GLN A 654 28.38 20.12 -6.36
N ASP A 655 28.15 19.90 -7.66
CA ASP A 655 27.99 20.93 -8.68
C ASP A 655 27.18 20.34 -9.85
N ALA A 656 25.87 20.58 -9.89
CA ALA A 656 24.99 19.96 -10.88
C ALA A 656 25.32 20.34 -12.33
N ASP A 657 26.07 21.42 -12.57
CA ASP A 657 26.37 21.97 -13.89
C ASP A 657 27.82 21.72 -14.35
N ALA A 658 28.73 21.31 -13.46
CA ALA A 658 30.13 20.89 -13.72
C ALA A 658 30.37 20.14 -15.05
N LEU A 659 31.40 20.53 -15.80
CA LEU A 659 31.78 19.81 -17.03
C LEU A 659 32.31 18.39 -16.74
N ASP A 660 32.99 18.18 -15.61
CA ASP A 660 33.40 16.86 -15.16
C ASP A 660 32.29 16.18 -14.34
N LYS A 661 31.76 15.10 -14.90
CA LYS A 661 30.73 14.24 -14.31
C LYS A 661 31.07 13.75 -12.88
N ARG A 662 32.36 13.56 -12.57
CA ARG A 662 32.82 13.10 -11.25
C ARG A 662 32.56 14.11 -10.14
N GLN A 663 32.38 15.37 -10.51
CA GLN A 663 32.25 16.52 -9.61
C GLN A 663 30.78 16.92 -9.40
N LYS A 664 29.82 16.24 -10.06
CA LYS A 664 28.39 16.55 -9.94
C LYS A 664 27.72 16.02 -8.69
N VAL A 665 28.16 14.87 -8.21
CA VAL A 665 27.59 14.17 -7.06
C VAL A 665 28.65 13.43 -6.29
N ILE A 666 28.32 13.05 -5.05
CA ILE A 666 29.07 12.09 -4.28
C ILE A 666 28.14 11.10 -3.58
N ALA A 667 28.38 9.80 -3.78
CA ALA A 667 27.69 8.74 -3.05
C ALA A 667 28.10 8.71 -1.56
N GLU A 668 27.13 8.36 -0.69
CA GLU A 668 27.26 8.37 0.78
C GLU A 668 28.58 7.77 1.33
N PRO A 669 29.08 6.60 0.89
CA PRO A 669 30.30 6.00 1.46
C PRO A 669 31.61 6.75 1.17
N PHE A 670 31.57 7.87 0.44
CA PHE A 670 32.75 8.64 0.06
C PHE A 670 32.76 10.06 0.65
N LEU A 671 31.71 10.50 1.36
CA LEU A 671 31.57 11.89 1.84
C LEU A 671 32.82 12.40 2.55
N ASP A 672 33.28 11.66 3.57
CA ASP A 672 34.45 11.97 4.40
C ASP A 672 35.75 12.11 3.58
N SER A 673 35.83 11.45 2.42
CA SER A 673 37.04 11.36 1.60
C SER A 673 37.22 12.50 0.59
N CYS A 674 36.21 13.36 0.41
CA CYS A 674 36.16 14.26 -0.74
C CYS A 674 36.61 15.70 -0.46
N GLY A 675 36.36 16.22 0.74
CA GLY A 675 36.75 17.58 1.15
C GLY A 675 36.10 18.71 0.33
N ARG A 676 35.04 18.43 -0.43
CA ARG A 676 34.30 19.39 -1.26
C ARG A 676 32.91 19.63 -0.70
N GLY A 677 32.44 20.88 -0.79
CA GLY A 677 31.09 21.28 -0.43
C GLY A 677 30.01 20.76 -1.38
N TYR A 678 28.79 21.26 -1.19
CA TYR A 678 27.58 20.89 -1.92
C TYR A 678 27.04 22.02 -2.79
N ASP A 679 26.17 21.67 -3.72
CA ASP A 679 25.49 22.60 -4.63
C ASP A 679 24.38 23.38 -3.91
N ALA A 680 24.75 24.48 -3.25
CA ALA A 680 23.83 25.34 -2.51
C ALA A 680 22.63 25.79 -3.37
N THR A 681 22.82 26.01 -4.68
CA THR A 681 21.75 26.44 -5.60
C THR A 681 20.72 25.34 -5.81
N LYS A 682 21.14 24.09 -6.03
CA LYS A 682 20.21 22.96 -6.19
C LYS A 682 19.53 22.54 -4.89
N TYR A 683 20.18 22.71 -3.74
CA TYR A 683 19.49 22.53 -2.47
C TYR A 683 18.52 23.68 -2.15
N LEU A 684 18.78 24.90 -2.62
CA LEU A 684 17.84 26.02 -2.55
C LEU A 684 16.63 25.84 -3.47
N GLU A 685 16.81 25.35 -4.70
CA GLU A 685 15.69 24.96 -5.60
C GLU A 685 14.75 23.96 -4.92
N LEU A 686 15.30 22.94 -4.25
CA LEU A 686 14.51 21.95 -3.50
C LEU A 686 13.84 22.52 -2.24
N LEU A 687 14.44 23.53 -1.60
CA LEU A 687 13.85 24.24 -0.47
C LEU A 687 12.65 25.08 -0.94
N THR A 688 12.82 25.88 -2.00
CA THR A 688 11.73 26.67 -2.60
C THR A 688 10.57 25.78 -3.05
N GLU A 689 10.85 24.65 -3.72
CA GLU A 689 9.81 23.66 -4.13
C GLU A 689 8.97 23.12 -2.95
N ALA A 690 9.55 23.06 -1.75
CA ALA A 690 8.91 22.60 -0.52
C ALA A 690 8.21 23.74 0.22
N THR A 691 8.74 24.95 0.19
CA THR A 691 8.11 26.16 0.74
C THR A 691 6.89 26.58 -0.09
N GLU A 692 6.95 26.52 -1.42
CA GLU A 692 5.78 26.79 -2.30
C GLU A 692 4.58 25.88 -1.99
N GLU A 693 4.80 24.61 -1.65
CA GLU A 693 3.73 23.70 -1.22
C GLU A 693 3.03 24.16 0.07
N VAL A 694 3.76 24.85 0.95
CA VAL A 694 3.26 25.42 2.20
C VAL A 694 2.56 26.76 1.94
N LEU A 695 3.13 27.59 1.05
CA LEU A 695 2.59 28.91 0.68
C LEU A 695 1.40 28.86 -0.28
N ALA A 696 1.03 27.69 -0.81
CA ALA A 696 -0.09 27.50 -1.73
C ALA A 696 -1.48 27.86 -1.15
N MET A 697 -1.57 28.23 0.13
CA MET A 697 -2.77 28.79 0.76
C MET A 697 -2.98 30.29 0.50
N ILE A 698 -2.02 31.00 -0.10
CA ILE A 698 -2.06 32.45 -0.31
C ILE A 698 -2.50 32.79 -1.75
N PRO A 699 -3.32 33.84 -1.96
CA PRO A 699 -3.52 34.44 -3.28
C PRO A 699 -2.19 34.83 -3.96
N LYS A 700 -2.13 34.69 -5.30
CA LYS A 700 -0.89 34.78 -6.08
C LYS A 700 -0.21 36.15 -6.01
N GLU A 701 -0.97 37.19 -5.71
CA GLU A 701 -0.52 38.57 -5.62
C GLU A 701 0.59 38.75 -4.57
N ALA A 702 0.53 38.00 -3.47
CA ALA A 702 1.55 38.05 -2.40
C ALA A 702 2.78 37.17 -2.71
N ALA A 703 2.63 36.10 -3.48
CA ALA A 703 3.74 35.20 -3.85
C ALA A 703 4.80 35.89 -4.73
N ILE A 704 4.42 36.95 -5.45
CA ILE A 704 5.34 37.75 -6.29
C ILE A 704 6.52 38.31 -5.47
N ALA A 705 6.32 38.60 -4.17
CA ALA A 705 7.36 39.11 -3.28
C ALA A 705 8.53 38.14 -3.03
N LEU A 706 8.39 36.84 -3.33
CA LEU A 706 9.47 35.86 -3.20
C LEU A 706 10.38 35.81 -4.43
N ASN A 707 9.83 36.06 -5.63
CA ASN A 707 10.61 36.14 -6.87
C ASN A 707 11.52 37.38 -6.94
N SER A 708 11.41 38.31 -5.98
CA SER A 708 12.36 39.40 -5.76
C SER A 708 13.54 39.05 -4.83
N PHE A 709 13.64 37.80 -4.36
CA PHE A 709 14.73 37.32 -3.47
C PHE A 709 15.46 36.05 -3.97
N SER A 710 15.16 35.58 -5.18
CA SER A 710 15.80 34.41 -5.82
C SER A 710 17.14 34.78 -6.46
#